data_AF-A0A1M6XCA8-F1
#
_entry.id   AF-A0A1M6XCA8-F1
#
_cell.length_a   1.000
_cell.length_b   1.000
_cell.length_c   1.000
_cell.angle_alpha   90.00
_cell.angle_beta   90.00
_cell.angle_gamma   90.00
#
_symmetry.space_group_name_H-M   'P 1'
#
loop_
_entity.id
_entity.type
_entity.pdbx_description
1 polymer ?
#
loop_
_entity_poly.entity_id
_entity_poly.type
_entity_poly.pdbx_seq_one_letter_code
_entity_poly.pdbx_strand_id
1 'polypeptide(L)'
;MLNDLVRFANGVELAVGKKRGRHPVFNANMFYPYVPERELQGATRNEFMRFIEEALSAAMLGTQLGDDIEELSDLEPNLSDGFKSEIDRIAHAIDKKAVDNFAKQSEMIIGKPYYPGSAKTEILTNWESNFQLLCKSAETDAKNDIAQIVQQAKNEGWNKNQLEKAVKKQLPEKYRNRAELIARTETAKLNSEINRATYKEIGVEYYVWMTTMDGRERSSHAEMNNVICSVSNPDVYYEENPNDPMHPIEKPRTGAMVHLHPGMDFQCRCSMVAWDPYINGKYEVKEGSVEKPEEPKTTREILEETAQQLEQAREQLEAANRKTEILQQAQARHAARTQAEREDIIKRLNNRLEVRKLTNEVVKEAEGINGVELDKLKELMKGGSKKQYVEMNNLANEIKSKVNELKAMKYVQNPLQVAKDFDYQTAVTIEKSVEGKLNKWDFENISLEQRKKKLEFEINWVENNKKYPSWKVAQDAYMKLLVEVNKDIQVEAIEQVLPDLKAYASTHKRWPNFKKWLGELENMVANKSAYTETELLKQLQKVEKEQARIKQYDPKPAMNNSANDLTYMSNKDAKKLIQEFRKVTDDRADAAFRPLSEQLWAQYSQEEKTVLTKYTQTYSYLNEPLRKITYYGGRPLSEYTNDLPIMTNAIEKSVIPSDIVVSRGTDDFMTSAGINLSSLKKGDTFIDGAFLSTAVKEGNGLTKTYTLKIAVPKGAKGIYAEPFTHYNDAHKHDFDTGVLWNGKNKESFGGEREMILQRGSKLEVVEVHGKTIYCKLVGQLYNQP
;
A
#
# COMPACT_ATOMS: atom_id res chain seq x y z
N MET A 1 -18.29 -2.85 24.86
CA MET A 1 -19.64 -2.38 24.48
C MET A 1 -20.35 -1.56 25.55
N LEU A 2 -20.23 -1.86 26.86
CA LEU A 2 -20.85 -1.02 27.92
C LEU A 2 -20.19 0.36 28.16
N ASN A 3 -19.00 0.64 27.62
CA ASN A 3 -18.27 1.90 27.90
C ASN A 3 -18.67 3.09 27.02
N ASP A 4 -19.11 2.88 25.78
CA ASP A 4 -19.36 4.00 24.85
C ASP A 4 -20.80 4.53 24.93
N LEU A 5 -21.77 3.64 25.16
CA LEU A 5 -23.17 4.02 25.45
C LEU A 5 -23.25 4.80 26.77
N VAL A 6 -22.46 4.38 27.77
CA VAL A 6 -22.30 5.10 29.05
C VAL A 6 -21.51 6.40 28.86
N ARG A 7 -20.58 6.53 27.91
CA ARG A 7 -19.89 7.81 27.63
C ARG A 7 -20.75 8.80 26.86
N PHE A 8 -21.55 8.36 25.90
CA PHE A 8 -22.50 9.22 25.19
C PHE A 8 -23.63 9.64 26.13
N ALA A 9 -24.28 8.70 26.82
CA ALA A 9 -25.33 8.99 27.79
C ALA A 9 -24.83 9.80 29.00
N ASN A 10 -23.70 9.45 29.63
CA ASN A 10 -23.13 10.26 30.72
C ASN A 10 -22.57 11.59 30.23
N GLY A 11 -22.06 11.66 28.99
CA GLY A 11 -21.62 12.92 28.37
C GLY A 11 -22.79 13.86 28.10
N VAL A 12 -23.94 13.33 27.69
CA VAL A 12 -25.21 14.03 27.55
C VAL A 12 -25.76 14.44 28.93
N GLU A 13 -25.78 13.55 29.93
CA GLU A 13 -26.20 13.88 31.30
C GLU A 13 -25.32 14.95 31.97
N LEU A 14 -23.99 14.90 31.79
CA LEU A 14 -23.02 15.85 32.35
C LEU A 14 -22.97 17.18 31.59
N ALA A 15 -23.31 17.22 30.29
CA ALA A 15 -23.24 18.44 29.46
C ALA A 15 -24.56 19.19 29.35
N VAL A 16 -25.72 18.53 29.57
CA VAL A 16 -27.02 19.21 29.45
C VAL A 16 -27.35 19.95 30.75
N GLY A 17 -26.64 21.06 30.98
CA GLY A 17 -27.22 22.21 31.65
C GLY A 17 -28.30 22.83 30.75
N LYS A 18 -29.31 23.50 31.32
CA LYS A 18 -30.37 24.20 30.55
C LYS A 18 -29.74 25.11 29.48
N LYS A 19 -29.70 24.67 28.22
CA LYS A 19 -29.25 25.52 27.11
C LYS A 19 -30.33 26.56 26.83
N ARG A 20 -30.01 27.84 27.05
CA ARG A 20 -30.85 28.97 26.60
C ARG A 20 -30.59 29.22 25.12
N GLY A 21 -31.55 28.96 24.24
CA GLY A 21 -31.42 29.21 22.79
C GLY A 21 -32.46 28.48 21.94
N ARG A 22 -32.54 28.81 20.64
CA ARG A 22 -33.40 28.14 19.65
C ARG A 22 -32.81 26.77 19.30
N HIS A 23 -33.66 25.77 19.05
CA HIS A 23 -33.22 24.48 18.53
C HIS A 23 -32.37 24.65 17.25
N PRO A 24 -31.27 23.89 17.09
CA PRO A 24 -30.54 23.83 15.84
C PRO A 24 -31.46 23.42 14.70
N VAL A 25 -31.51 24.21 13.62
CA VAL A 25 -32.25 23.86 12.41
C VAL A 25 -31.32 23.08 11.48
N PHE A 26 -31.68 21.84 11.20
CA PHE A 26 -30.98 20.97 10.27
C PHE A 26 -31.64 21.02 8.88
N ASN A 27 -30.89 20.68 7.84
CA ASN A 27 -31.41 20.50 6.48
C ASN A 27 -30.65 19.33 5.83
N ALA A 28 -31.26 18.63 4.87
CA ALA A 28 -30.61 17.47 4.26
C ALA A 28 -29.32 17.82 3.51
N ASN A 29 -29.20 19.06 3.00
CA ASN A 29 -28.02 19.51 2.27
C ASN A 29 -26.74 19.47 3.12
N MET A 30 -26.86 19.66 4.44
CA MET A 30 -25.73 19.58 5.37
C MET A 30 -25.19 18.15 5.52
N PHE A 31 -26.07 17.14 5.42
CA PHE A 31 -25.77 15.75 5.78
C PHE A 31 -25.50 14.85 4.57
N TYR A 32 -25.89 15.27 3.36
CA TYR A 32 -25.66 14.51 2.15
C TYR A 32 -24.24 14.72 1.55
N PRO A 33 -23.54 13.66 1.10
CA PRO A 33 -22.18 13.75 0.56
C PRO A 33 -22.12 14.16 -0.92
N TYR A 34 -22.45 15.42 -1.25
CA TYR A 34 -22.47 15.91 -2.64
C TYR A 34 -21.12 15.88 -3.38
N VAL A 35 -20.01 16.13 -2.68
CA VAL A 35 -18.69 16.14 -3.30
C VAL A 35 -18.30 14.71 -3.71
N PRO A 36 -18.35 13.71 -2.81
CA PRO A 36 -18.20 12.31 -3.21
C PRO A 36 -19.18 11.85 -4.29
N GLU A 37 -20.46 12.28 -4.27
CA GLU A 37 -21.42 11.96 -5.35
C GLU A 37 -20.89 12.42 -6.72
N ARG A 38 -20.40 13.66 -6.82
CA ARG A 38 -19.90 14.23 -8.08
C ARG A 38 -18.62 13.55 -8.56
N GLU A 39 -17.73 13.21 -7.64
CA GLU A 39 -16.52 12.44 -7.95
C GLU A 39 -16.88 11.05 -8.49
N LEU A 40 -17.82 10.35 -7.83
CA LEU A 40 -18.28 9.04 -8.25
C LEU A 40 -18.98 9.09 -9.62
N GLN A 41 -19.77 10.14 -9.89
CA GLN A 41 -20.37 10.39 -11.20
C GLN A 41 -19.31 10.55 -12.30
N GLY A 42 -18.26 11.33 -12.02
CA GLY A 42 -17.15 11.55 -12.94
C GLY A 42 -16.39 10.25 -13.24
N ALA A 43 -16.00 9.52 -12.18
CA ALA A 43 -15.28 8.26 -12.29
C ALA A 43 -16.08 7.21 -13.08
N THR A 44 -17.35 7.01 -12.71
CA THR A 44 -18.24 6.03 -13.36
C THR A 44 -18.48 6.38 -14.83
N ARG A 45 -18.65 7.66 -15.15
CA ARG A 45 -18.80 8.11 -16.54
C ARG A 45 -17.55 7.80 -17.35
N ASN A 46 -16.37 8.11 -16.81
CA ASN A 46 -15.11 7.88 -17.51
C ASN A 46 -14.89 6.38 -17.76
N GLU A 47 -15.19 5.54 -16.78
CA GLU A 47 -15.09 4.08 -16.93
C GLU A 47 -16.04 3.55 -18.00
N PHE A 48 -17.31 3.99 -18.02
CA PHE A 48 -18.24 3.60 -19.06
C PHE A 48 -17.80 4.06 -20.46
N MET A 49 -17.23 5.26 -20.58
CA MET A 49 -16.69 5.72 -21.87
C MET A 49 -15.49 4.90 -22.31
N ARG A 50 -14.59 4.55 -21.38
CA ARG A 50 -13.44 3.67 -21.64
C ARG A 50 -13.92 2.33 -22.20
N PHE A 51 -14.89 1.69 -21.54
CA PHE A 51 -15.44 0.42 -21.99
C PHE A 51 -16.16 0.54 -23.34
N ILE A 52 -16.92 1.61 -23.57
CA ILE A 52 -17.56 1.86 -24.88
C ILE A 52 -16.51 1.99 -26.00
N GLU A 53 -15.39 2.67 -25.76
CA GLU A 53 -14.29 2.80 -26.72
C GLU A 53 -13.59 1.45 -26.99
N GLU A 54 -13.40 0.64 -25.95
CA GLU A 54 -12.85 -0.72 -26.05
C GLU A 54 -13.76 -1.64 -26.86
N ALA A 55 -15.05 -1.69 -26.51
CA ALA A 55 -16.06 -2.47 -27.22
C ALA A 55 -16.25 -2.00 -28.66
N LEU A 56 -16.17 -0.69 -28.92
CA LEU A 56 -16.19 -0.15 -30.28
C LEU A 56 -14.97 -0.58 -31.09
N SER A 57 -13.79 -0.60 -30.46
CA SER A 57 -12.56 -1.06 -31.11
C SER A 57 -12.63 -2.55 -31.44
N ALA A 58 -13.13 -3.36 -30.51
CA ALA A 58 -13.38 -4.79 -30.71
C ALA A 58 -14.32 -5.04 -31.90
N ALA A 59 -15.39 -4.25 -32.01
CA ALA A 59 -16.33 -4.32 -33.13
C ALA A 59 -15.77 -3.90 -34.50
N MET A 60 -14.54 -3.36 -34.55
CA MET A 60 -13.93 -2.77 -35.76
C MET A 60 -12.62 -3.44 -36.22
N LEU A 61 -12.15 -4.50 -35.56
CA LEU A 61 -10.81 -5.10 -35.77
C LEU A 61 -10.62 -5.76 -37.14
N GLY A 62 -11.65 -6.39 -37.69
CA GLY A 62 -11.62 -7.21 -38.90
C GLY A 62 -11.74 -6.46 -40.20
N THR A 63 -11.65 -7.18 -41.32
CA THR A 63 -11.55 -6.58 -42.65
C THR A 63 -12.87 -6.00 -43.16
N GLN A 64 -14.00 -6.61 -42.81
CA GLN A 64 -15.36 -6.12 -43.10
C GLN A 64 -16.14 -5.92 -41.79
N LEU A 65 -17.21 -5.13 -41.87
CA LEU A 65 -18.05 -4.83 -40.71
C LEU A 65 -18.72 -6.10 -40.17
N GLY A 66 -18.35 -6.44 -38.93
CA GLY A 66 -18.80 -7.57 -38.14
C GLY A 66 -18.35 -8.95 -38.62
N ASP A 67 -17.18 -9.01 -39.27
CA ASP A 67 -16.36 -10.22 -39.30
C ASP A 67 -15.99 -10.66 -37.86
N ASP A 68 -15.91 -9.71 -36.91
CA ASP A 68 -15.45 -9.94 -35.52
C ASP A 68 -16.56 -9.73 -34.48
N ILE A 69 -17.80 -10.12 -34.80
CA ILE A 69 -18.85 -10.22 -33.77
C ILE A 69 -18.41 -11.17 -32.64
N GLU A 70 -17.60 -12.17 -32.95
CA GLU A 70 -16.99 -13.07 -31.95
C GLU A 70 -16.08 -12.29 -30.98
N GLU A 71 -15.20 -11.41 -31.45
CA GLU A 71 -14.33 -10.60 -30.58
C GLU A 71 -15.11 -9.64 -29.66
N LEU A 72 -16.19 -9.02 -30.19
CA LEU A 72 -17.11 -8.23 -29.36
C LEU A 72 -17.88 -9.10 -28.37
N SER A 73 -18.28 -10.32 -28.77
CA SER A 73 -18.98 -11.26 -27.90
C SER A 73 -18.11 -11.69 -26.73
N ASP A 74 -16.85 -12.01 -27.02
CA ASP A 74 -15.83 -12.50 -26.09
C ASP A 74 -15.29 -11.40 -25.15
N LEU A 75 -15.55 -10.12 -25.45
CA LEU A 75 -15.20 -9.03 -24.55
C LEU A 75 -16.03 -9.11 -23.26
N GLU A 76 -15.35 -9.41 -22.15
CA GLU A 76 -15.95 -9.44 -20.82
C GLU A 76 -15.90 -8.06 -20.14
N PRO A 77 -16.99 -7.62 -19.47
CA PRO A 77 -16.97 -6.45 -18.59
C PRO A 77 -15.89 -6.54 -17.53
N ASN A 78 -14.88 -5.69 -17.63
CA ASN A 78 -13.78 -5.65 -16.68
C ASN A 78 -13.47 -4.21 -16.28
N LEU A 79 -13.80 -3.90 -15.03
CA LEU A 79 -13.52 -2.61 -14.42
C LEU A 79 -12.01 -2.42 -14.23
N SER A 80 -11.51 -1.24 -14.61
CA SER A 80 -10.09 -0.90 -14.48
C SER A 80 -9.64 -0.84 -13.02
N ASP A 81 -8.39 -1.22 -12.74
CA ASP A 81 -7.85 -1.19 -11.36
C ASP A 81 -7.73 0.24 -10.82
N GLY A 82 -7.53 1.22 -11.72
CA GLY A 82 -7.61 2.65 -11.39
C GLY A 82 -9.00 3.04 -10.90
N PHE A 83 -10.07 2.58 -11.59
CA PHE A 83 -11.45 2.83 -11.17
C PHE A 83 -11.78 2.14 -9.85
N LYS A 84 -11.36 0.89 -9.63
CA LYS A 84 -11.56 0.19 -8.34
C LYS A 84 -10.90 0.94 -7.18
N SER A 85 -9.69 1.44 -7.38
CA SER A 85 -8.97 2.25 -6.37
C SER A 85 -9.67 3.58 -6.11
N GLU A 86 -10.25 4.19 -7.14
CA GLU A 86 -11.02 5.44 -7.00
C GLU A 86 -12.34 5.22 -6.25
N ILE A 87 -13.03 4.10 -6.49
CA ILE A 87 -14.23 3.70 -5.75
C ILE A 87 -13.92 3.55 -4.26
N ASP A 88 -12.87 2.80 -3.90
CA ASP A 88 -12.45 2.58 -2.51
C ASP A 88 -12.16 3.91 -1.80
N ARG A 89 -11.40 4.80 -2.45
CA ARG A 89 -11.12 6.15 -1.93
C ARG A 89 -12.40 6.96 -1.71
N ILE A 90 -13.35 6.91 -2.64
CA ILE A 90 -14.62 7.65 -2.54
C ILE A 90 -15.50 7.06 -1.43
N ALA A 91 -15.52 5.74 -1.24
CA ALA A 91 -16.25 5.08 -0.16
C ALA A 91 -15.75 5.58 1.21
N HIS A 92 -14.43 5.64 1.39
CA HIS A 92 -13.80 6.20 2.59
C HIS A 92 -14.07 7.71 2.76
N ALA A 93 -14.18 8.47 1.66
CA ALA A 93 -14.57 9.88 1.73
C ALA A 93 -16.01 10.07 2.17
N ILE A 94 -16.93 9.17 1.78
CA ILE A 94 -18.32 9.16 2.24
C ILE A 94 -18.37 8.82 3.74
N ASP A 95 -17.63 7.81 4.19
CA ASP A 95 -17.52 7.47 5.62
C ASP A 95 -17.02 8.64 6.45
N LYS A 96 -15.90 9.24 6.04
CA LYS A 96 -15.35 10.43 6.69
C LYS A 96 -16.36 11.57 6.76
N LYS A 97 -17.10 11.81 5.66
CA LYS A 97 -18.13 12.85 5.63
C LYS A 97 -19.27 12.55 6.61
N ALA A 98 -19.68 11.29 6.75
CA ALA A 98 -20.68 10.89 7.73
C ALA A 98 -20.19 11.11 9.18
N VAL A 99 -18.95 10.73 9.48
CA VAL A 99 -18.29 10.98 10.79
C VAL A 99 -18.24 12.48 11.10
N ASP A 100 -17.78 13.31 10.15
CA ASP A 100 -17.69 14.76 10.31
C ASP A 100 -19.07 15.40 10.51
N ASN A 101 -20.08 14.92 9.77
CA ASN A 101 -21.45 15.37 9.90
C ASN A 101 -22.02 15.03 11.29
N PHE A 102 -21.76 13.83 11.80
CA PHE A 102 -22.20 13.43 13.14
C PHE A 102 -21.47 14.22 14.25
N ALA A 103 -20.18 14.48 14.09
CA ALA A 103 -19.41 15.31 15.00
C ALA A 103 -19.96 16.74 15.09
N LYS A 104 -20.30 17.34 13.94
CA LYS A 104 -20.95 18.65 13.88
C LYS A 104 -22.35 18.61 14.48
N GLN A 105 -23.12 17.57 14.18
CA GLN A 105 -24.45 17.39 14.73
C GLN A 105 -24.42 17.33 16.27
N SER A 106 -23.58 16.46 16.83
CA SER A 106 -23.40 16.33 18.27
C SER A 106 -22.90 17.63 18.90
N GLU A 107 -21.96 18.35 18.29
CA GLU A 107 -21.55 19.67 18.77
C GLU A 107 -22.74 20.65 18.89
N MET A 108 -23.59 20.73 17.87
CA MET A 108 -24.76 21.60 17.89
C MET A 108 -25.78 21.17 18.97
N ILE A 109 -25.99 19.87 19.10
CA ILE A 109 -27.00 19.28 19.98
C ILE A 109 -26.54 19.28 21.45
N ILE A 110 -25.39 18.69 21.75
CA ILE A 110 -24.87 18.47 23.12
C ILE A 110 -23.81 19.49 23.53
N GLY A 111 -23.32 20.32 22.60
CA GLY A 111 -22.35 21.41 22.88
C GLY A 111 -20.89 20.99 22.76
N LYS A 112 -20.61 19.73 22.40
CA LYS A 112 -19.26 19.19 22.15
C LYS A 112 -19.31 18.19 21.00
N PRO A 113 -18.30 18.18 20.10
CA PRO A 113 -18.25 17.21 19.02
C PRO A 113 -17.98 15.80 19.56
N TYR A 114 -18.74 14.83 19.08
CA TYR A 114 -18.52 13.40 19.28
C TYR A 114 -18.10 12.78 17.94
N TYR A 115 -16.94 12.14 17.93
CA TYR A 115 -16.41 11.45 16.76
C TYR A 115 -16.70 9.95 16.88
N PRO A 116 -17.67 9.40 16.12
CA PRO A 116 -17.92 7.98 16.10
C PRO A 116 -16.73 7.23 15.46
N GLY A 117 -16.64 5.93 15.73
CA GLY A 117 -15.72 5.06 14.98
C GLY A 117 -16.04 5.07 13.49
N SER A 118 -15.04 4.78 12.66
CA SER A 118 -15.24 4.59 11.21
C SER A 118 -16.21 3.45 10.93
N ALA A 119 -16.86 3.48 9.77
CA ALA A 119 -17.71 2.36 9.34
C ALA A 119 -16.96 1.02 9.43
N LYS A 120 -17.70 -0.03 9.79
CA LYS A 120 -17.18 -1.41 9.74
C LYS A 120 -16.74 -1.70 8.31
N THR A 121 -15.55 -2.29 8.15
CA THR A 121 -14.98 -2.64 6.85
C THR A 121 -15.95 -3.44 5.97
N GLU A 122 -16.76 -4.32 6.58
CA GLU A 122 -17.79 -5.10 5.89
C GLU A 122 -18.83 -4.23 5.15
N ILE A 123 -19.24 -3.07 5.69
CA ILE A 123 -20.20 -2.17 5.05
C ILE A 123 -19.60 -1.60 3.76
N LEU A 124 -18.34 -1.17 3.83
CA LEU A 124 -17.62 -0.62 2.68
C LEU A 124 -17.40 -1.70 1.61
N THR A 125 -16.88 -2.87 1.99
CA THR A 125 -16.61 -3.98 1.05
C THR A 125 -17.88 -4.52 0.40
N ASN A 126 -18.99 -4.63 1.14
CA ASN A 126 -20.27 -5.08 0.57
C ASN A 126 -20.84 -4.05 -0.41
N TRP A 127 -20.74 -2.76 -0.07
CA TRP A 127 -21.15 -1.68 -0.96
C TRP A 127 -20.31 -1.66 -2.24
N GLU A 128 -18.98 -1.73 -2.13
CA GLU A 128 -18.07 -1.77 -3.28
C GLU A 128 -18.38 -2.93 -4.20
N SER A 129 -18.63 -4.11 -3.64
CA SER A 129 -18.99 -5.31 -4.41
C SER A 129 -20.29 -5.10 -5.19
N ASN A 130 -21.32 -4.58 -4.54
CA ASN A 130 -22.61 -4.27 -5.19
C ASN A 130 -22.47 -3.19 -6.27
N PHE A 131 -21.71 -2.12 -5.98
CA PHE A 131 -21.45 -1.05 -6.91
C PHE A 131 -20.75 -1.56 -8.18
N GLN A 132 -19.70 -2.38 -8.02
CA GLN A 132 -18.99 -3.00 -9.14
C GLN A 132 -19.90 -3.90 -9.98
N LEU A 133 -20.81 -4.65 -9.36
CA LEU A 133 -21.79 -5.47 -10.09
C LEU A 133 -22.73 -4.61 -10.95
N LEU A 134 -23.20 -3.47 -10.43
CA LEU A 134 -24.03 -2.52 -11.18
C LEU A 134 -23.27 -1.91 -12.36
N CYS A 135 -21.99 -1.55 -12.16
CA CYS A 135 -21.13 -1.05 -13.23
C CYS A 135 -20.90 -2.10 -14.32
N LYS A 136 -20.57 -3.34 -13.95
CA LYS A 136 -20.42 -4.45 -14.91
C LYS A 136 -21.70 -4.73 -15.68
N SER A 137 -22.86 -4.64 -15.02
CA SER A 137 -24.15 -4.76 -15.71
C SER A 137 -24.37 -3.65 -16.73
N ALA A 138 -23.95 -2.42 -16.43
CA ALA A 138 -24.03 -1.31 -17.37
C ALA A 138 -23.06 -1.48 -18.56
N GLU A 139 -21.86 -2.02 -18.33
CA GLU A 139 -20.92 -2.38 -19.41
C GLU A 139 -21.48 -3.49 -20.30
N THR A 140 -22.10 -4.53 -19.73
CA THR A 140 -22.82 -5.56 -20.51
C THR A 140 -23.90 -4.95 -21.39
N ASP A 141 -24.69 -4.01 -20.85
CA ASP A 141 -25.71 -3.33 -21.64
C ASP A 141 -25.10 -2.46 -22.75
N ALA A 142 -23.95 -1.81 -22.50
CA ALA A 142 -23.24 -1.03 -23.50
C ALA A 142 -22.74 -1.92 -24.65
N LYS A 143 -22.21 -3.09 -24.30
CA LYS A 143 -21.80 -4.11 -25.27
C LYS A 143 -22.97 -4.56 -26.14
N ASN A 144 -24.12 -4.83 -25.53
CA ASN A 144 -25.34 -5.23 -26.24
C ASN A 144 -25.86 -4.13 -27.16
N ASP A 145 -25.84 -2.87 -26.72
CA ASP A 145 -26.22 -1.73 -27.57
C ASP A 145 -25.27 -1.59 -28.78
N ILE A 146 -23.96 -1.74 -28.58
CA ILE A 146 -22.97 -1.71 -29.68
C ILE A 146 -23.23 -2.85 -30.65
N ALA A 147 -23.49 -4.07 -30.15
CA ALA A 147 -23.82 -5.21 -30.99
C ALA A 147 -25.07 -4.95 -31.85
N GLN A 148 -26.10 -4.32 -31.29
CA GLN A 148 -27.30 -3.92 -32.05
C GLN A 148 -26.98 -2.88 -33.14
N ILE A 149 -26.16 -1.87 -32.82
CA ILE A 149 -25.74 -0.86 -33.80
C ILE A 149 -24.89 -1.49 -34.91
N VAL A 150 -24.03 -2.46 -34.59
CA VAL A 150 -23.25 -3.22 -35.58
C VAL A 150 -24.15 -4.03 -36.51
N GLN A 151 -25.18 -4.70 -35.98
CA GLN A 151 -26.17 -5.41 -36.80
C GLN A 151 -26.94 -4.47 -37.73
N GLN A 152 -27.35 -3.31 -37.23
CA GLN A 152 -27.97 -2.27 -38.05
C GLN A 152 -27.01 -1.79 -39.16
N ALA A 153 -25.75 -1.53 -38.80
CA ALA A 153 -24.72 -1.09 -39.73
C ALA A 153 -24.49 -2.10 -40.86
N LYS A 154 -24.52 -3.41 -40.56
CA LYS A 154 -24.46 -4.47 -41.58
C LYS A 154 -25.65 -4.41 -42.53
N ASN A 155 -26.87 -4.35 -41.98
CA ASN A 155 -28.10 -4.35 -42.76
C ASN A 155 -28.22 -3.12 -43.68
N GLU A 156 -27.71 -1.97 -43.22
CA GLU A 156 -27.75 -0.71 -43.95
C GLU A 156 -26.49 -0.45 -44.82
N GLY A 157 -25.51 -1.36 -44.82
CA GLY A 157 -24.29 -1.25 -45.63
C GLY A 157 -23.39 -0.08 -45.23
N TRP A 158 -23.32 0.25 -43.93
CA TRP A 158 -22.47 1.33 -43.43
C TRP A 158 -20.98 1.00 -43.61
N ASN A 159 -20.13 2.03 -43.58
CA ASN A 159 -18.68 1.87 -43.42
C ASN A 159 -18.25 2.12 -41.96
N LYS A 160 -17.00 1.75 -41.60
CA LYS A 160 -16.49 1.87 -40.23
C LYS A 160 -16.62 3.28 -39.64
N ASN A 161 -16.41 4.32 -40.44
CA ASN A 161 -16.56 5.72 -40.01
C ASN A 161 -18.01 6.08 -39.71
N GLN A 162 -18.99 5.49 -40.39
CA GLN A 162 -20.42 5.69 -40.12
C GLN A 162 -20.84 4.98 -38.83
N LEU A 163 -20.37 3.75 -38.61
CA LEU A 163 -20.56 3.02 -37.35
C LEU A 163 -19.99 3.80 -36.15
N GLU A 164 -18.74 4.26 -36.28
CA GLU A 164 -18.08 5.04 -35.23
C GLU A 164 -18.87 6.31 -34.87
N LYS A 165 -19.36 7.03 -35.89
CA LYS A 165 -20.19 8.23 -35.70
C LYS A 165 -21.53 7.90 -35.04
N ALA A 166 -22.15 6.77 -35.37
CA ALA A 166 -23.41 6.36 -34.77
C ALA A 166 -23.23 6.05 -33.28
N VAL A 167 -22.21 5.25 -32.94
CA VAL A 167 -21.89 4.90 -31.54
C VAL A 167 -21.54 6.14 -30.73
N LYS A 168 -20.64 7.00 -31.24
CA LYS A 168 -20.24 8.25 -30.57
C LYS A 168 -21.38 9.28 -30.44
N LYS A 169 -22.45 9.14 -31.21
CA LYS A 169 -23.63 10.01 -31.10
C LYS A 169 -24.68 9.44 -30.14
N GLN A 170 -24.92 8.14 -30.16
CA GLN A 170 -26.07 7.53 -29.47
C GLN A 170 -25.75 7.10 -28.03
N LEU A 171 -24.57 6.53 -27.79
CA LEU A 171 -24.28 5.88 -26.50
C LEU A 171 -23.81 6.85 -25.40
N PRO A 172 -23.00 7.90 -25.66
CA PRO A 172 -22.42 8.70 -24.59
C PRO A 172 -23.46 9.34 -23.67
N GLU A 173 -24.58 9.85 -24.20
CA GLU A 173 -25.62 10.48 -23.38
C GLU A 173 -26.38 9.45 -22.53
N LYS A 174 -26.74 8.30 -23.11
CA LYS A 174 -27.41 7.19 -22.41
C LYS A 174 -26.58 6.70 -21.21
N TYR A 175 -25.29 6.43 -21.44
CA TYR A 175 -24.41 5.91 -20.39
C TYR A 175 -23.94 6.98 -19.40
N ARG A 176 -23.91 8.26 -19.80
CA ARG A 176 -23.76 9.37 -18.85
C ARG A 176 -24.91 9.41 -17.86
N ASN A 177 -26.15 9.33 -18.32
CA ASN A 177 -27.33 9.35 -17.45
C ASN A 177 -27.39 8.10 -16.55
N ARG A 178 -26.96 6.94 -17.07
CA ARG A 178 -26.86 5.70 -16.28
C ARG A 178 -25.78 5.78 -15.19
N ALA A 179 -24.60 6.32 -15.51
CA ALA A 179 -23.55 6.56 -14.54
C ALA A 179 -24.03 7.49 -13.41
N GLU A 180 -24.74 8.57 -13.76
CA GLU A 180 -25.29 9.50 -12.78
C GLU A 180 -26.34 8.86 -11.86
N LEU A 181 -27.21 8.02 -12.42
CA LEU A 181 -28.21 7.26 -11.66
C LEU A 181 -27.57 6.30 -10.66
N ILE A 182 -26.59 5.49 -11.10
CA ILE A 182 -25.89 4.50 -10.27
C ILE A 182 -25.12 5.22 -9.16
N ALA A 183 -24.27 6.18 -9.52
CA ALA A 183 -23.45 6.91 -8.57
C ALA A 183 -24.29 7.61 -7.48
N ARG A 184 -25.38 8.28 -7.86
CA ARG A 184 -26.26 8.96 -6.89
C ARG A 184 -26.95 7.99 -5.94
N THR A 185 -27.50 6.91 -6.48
CA THR A 185 -28.24 5.91 -5.70
C THR A 185 -27.32 5.22 -4.71
N GLU A 186 -26.14 4.79 -5.16
CA GLU A 186 -25.22 4.04 -4.33
C GLU A 186 -24.52 4.93 -3.29
N THR A 187 -24.21 6.19 -3.62
CA THR A 187 -23.72 7.18 -2.64
C THR A 187 -24.71 7.38 -1.50
N ALA A 188 -26.00 7.50 -1.82
CA ALA A 188 -27.06 7.71 -0.84
C ALA A 188 -27.24 6.49 0.08
N LYS A 189 -27.25 5.27 -0.49
CA LYS A 189 -27.32 4.01 0.27
C LYS A 189 -26.15 3.85 1.22
N LEU A 190 -24.91 4.11 0.75
CA LEU A 190 -23.73 4.01 1.61
C LEU A 190 -23.80 4.97 2.78
N ASN A 191 -24.09 6.24 2.52
CA ASN A 191 -24.24 7.26 3.57
C ASN A 191 -25.29 6.82 4.62
N SER A 192 -26.40 6.26 4.18
CA SER A 192 -27.46 5.82 5.08
C SER A 192 -27.10 4.59 5.90
N GLU A 193 -26.44 3.59 5.30
CA GLU A 193 -25.99 2.41 6.03
C GLU A 193 -24.91 2.75 7.07
N ILE A 194 -23.98 3.66 6.74
CA ILE A 194 -22.96 4.15 7.69
C ILE A 194 -23.60 4.86 8.88
N ASN A 195 -24.52 5.80 8.62
CA ASN A 195 -25.21 6.51 9.71
C ASN A 195 -26.04 5.55 10.58
N ARG A 196 -26.76 4.59 9.98
CA ARG A 196 -27.51 3.58 10.74
C ARG A 196 -26.62 2.68 11.58
N ALA A 197 -25.49 2.23 11.04
CA ALA A 197 -24.52 1.43 11.78
C ALA A 197 -23.96 2.22 12.96
N THR A 198 -23.59 3.48 12.72
CA THR A 198 -23.12 4.42 13.74
C THR A 198 -24.16 4.58 14.85
N TYR A 199 -25.43 4.85 14.49
CA TYR A 199 -26.51 5.06 15.45
C TYR A 199 -26.75 3.83 16.31
N LYS A 200 -26.77 2.64 15.71
CA LYS A 200 -26.89 1.38 16.45
C LYS A 200 -25.73 1.13 17.41
N GLU A 201 -24.51 1.48 17.01
CA GLU A 201 -23.31 1.27 17.82
C GLU A 201 -23.27 2.18 19.05
N ILE A 202 -23.69 3.43 18.90
CA ILE A 202 -23.72 4.41 20.00
C ILE A 202 -25.00 4.36 20.84
N GLY A 203 -26.00 3.58 20.41
CA GLY A 203 -27.27 3.40 21.12
C GLY A 203 -28.36 4.43 20.79
N VAL A 204 -28.26 5.13 19.67
CA VAL A 204 -29.33 6.00 19.16
C VAL A 204 -30.43 5.15 18.53
N GLU A 205 -31.64 5.24 19.08
CA GLU A 205 -32.80 4.45 18.63
C GLU A 205 -33.62 5.14 17.53
N TYR A 206 -33.55 6.48 17.46
CA TYR A 206 -34.39 7.28 16.59
C TYR A 206 -33.59 8.29 15.75
N TYR A 207 -34.15 8.67 14.61
CA TYR A 207 -33.66 9.79 13.81
C TYR A 207 -34.82 10.60 13.26
N VAL A 208 -34.57 11.87 12.96
CA VAL A 208 -35.47 12.70 12.17
C VAL A 208 -35.11 12.56 10.69
N TRP A 209 -36.12 12.34 9.85
CA TRP A 209 -35.95 12.29 8.41
C TRP A 209 -35.89 13.70 7.81
N MET A 210 -34.84 13.97 7.05
CA MET A 210 -34.63 15.26 6.39
C MET A 210 -34.73 15.11 4.88
N THR A 211 -35.65 15.83 4.26
CA THR A 211 -35.72 15.94 2.80
C THR A 211 -34.91 17.12 2.29
N THR A 212 -34.50 17.08 1.02
CA THR A 212 -33.72 18.16 0.38
C THR A 212 -34.56 19.44 0.17
N MET A 213 -35.88 19.29 0.02
CA MET A 213 -36.86 20.34 -0.24
C MET A 213 -36.51 21.25 -1.44
N ASP A 214 -35.98 20.67 -2.52
CA ASP A 214 -35.62 21.37 -3.75
C ASP A 214 -36.69 21.27 -4.87
N GLY A 215 -37.87 20.71 -4.55
CA GLY A 215 -39.01 20.58 -5.44
C GLY A 215 -38.96 19.36 -6.36
N ARG A 216 -37.91 18.53 -6.26
CA ARG A 216 -37.76 17.27 -7.01
C ARG A 216 -38.09 16.04 -6.18
N GLU A 217 -38.51 16.23 -4.92
CA GLU A 217 -38.88 15.14 -4.04
C GLU A 217 -40.14 14.43 -4.52
N ARG A 218 -40.19 13.11 -4.33
CA ARG A 218 -41.44 12.36 -4.46
C ARG A 218 -42.37 12.75 -3.32
N SER A 219 -43.68 12.76 -3.57
CA SER A 219 -44.69 13.05 -2.53
C SER A 219 -44.47 12.19 -1.28
N SER A 220 -44.21 10.89 -1.44
CA SER A 220 -43.99 9.98 -0.32
C SER A 220 -42.72 10.23 0.51
N HIS A 221 -41.73 10.89 -0.07
CA HIS A 221 -40.55 11.35 0.66
C HIS A 221 -40.81 12.69 1.35
N ALA A 222 -41.57 13.59 0.70
CA ALA A 222 -41.96 14.88 1.26
C ALA A 222 -42.78 14.71 2.55
N GLU A 223 -43.68 13.72 2.59
CA GLU A 223 -44.46 13.36 3.80
C GLU A 223 -43.59 12.92 4.98
N MET A 224 -42.36 12.45 4.74
CA MET A 224 -41.44 12.05 5.81
C MET A 224 -40.67 13.22 6.42
N ASN A 225 -40.73 14.42 5.85
CA ASN A 225 -39.89 15.51 6.32
C ASN A 225 -40.20 15.89 7.78
N ASN A 226 -39.17 15.94 8.61
CA ASN A 226 -39.24 16.16 10.07
C ASN A 226 -39.96 15.05 10.87
N VAL A 227 -40.23 13.90 10.28
CA VAL A 227 -40.83 12.76 10.97
C VAL A 227 -39.77 11.99 11.77
N ILE A 228 -40.07 11.69 13.04
CA ILE A 228 -39.22 10.86 13.91
C ILE A 228 -39.40 9.39 13.49
N CYS A 229 -38.31 8.71 13.20
CA CYS A 229 -38.29 7.37 12.62
C CYS A 229 -37.41 6.44 13.47
N SER A 230 -37.73 5.14 13.45
CA SER A 230 -36.86 4.13 14.06
C SER A 230 -35.61 3.87 13.19
N VAL A 231 -34.45 3.74 13.85
CA VAL A 231 -33.19 3.29 13.24
C VAL A 231 -33.27 1.81 12.80
N SER A 232 -34.05 1.00 13.49
CA SER A 232 -34.16 -0.44 13.27
C SER A 232 -35.31 -0.83 12.33
N ASN A 233 -36.45 -0.15 12.42
CA ASN A 233 -37.66 -0.49 11.68
C ASN A 233 -38.08 0.65 10.72
N PRO A 234 -37.96 0.47 9.39
CA PRO A 234 -38.34 1.49 8.41
C PRO A 234 -39.85 1.62 8.20
N ASP A 235 -40.68 0.79 8.82
CA ASP A 235 -42.14 0.79 8.65
C ASP A 235 -42.89 1.54 9.75
N VAL A 236 -42.18 2.08 10.74
CA VAL A 236 -42.77 2.86 11.83
C VAL A 236 -42.22 4.29 11.89
N TYR A 237 -43.01 5.16 12.48
CA TYR A 237 -42.63 6.50 12.88
C TYR A 237 -43.12 6.78 14.30
N TYR A 238 -42.66 7.88 14.89
CA TYR A 238 -42.99 8.26 16.25
C TYR A 238 -43.52 9.68 16.31
N GLU A 239 -44.49 9.88 17.19
CA GLU A 239 -44.98 11.19 17.60
C GLU A 239 -44.46 11.50 19.00
N GLU A 240 -44.08 12.76 19.24
CA GLU A 240 -43.69 13.19 20.58
C GLU A 240 -44.86 13.00 21.55
N ASN A 241 -44.56 12.56 22.77
CA ASN A 241 -45.56 12.36 23.82
C ASN A 241 -45.48 13.51 24.82
N PRO A 242 -46.45 14.45 24.85
CA PRO A 242 -46.40 15.60 25.74
C PRO A 242 -46.46 15.24 27.24
N ASN A 243 -47.04 14.08 27.57
CA ASN A 243 -47.21 13.63 28.96
C ASN A 243 -46.03 12.78 29.47
N ASP A 244 -45.30 12.16 28.55
CA ASP A 244 -44.10 11.38 28.84
C ASP A 244 -43.07 11.56 27.71
N PRO A 245 -42.34 12.71 27.69
CA PRO A 245 -41.40 13.05 26.62
C PRO A 245 -40.29 12.02 26.41
N MET A 246 -40.07 11.13 27.38
CA MET A 246 -39.08 10.06 27.28
C MET A 246 -39.54 8.89 26.40
N HIS A 247 -40.85 8.70 26.27
CA HIS A 247 -41.44 7.55 25.60
C HIS A 247 -42.34 8.03 24.46
N PRO A 248 -41.77 8.27 23.26
CA PRO A 248 -42.54 8.72 22.10
C PRO A 248 -43.49 7.61 21.61
N ILE A 249 -44.60 7.99 20.99
CA ILE A 249 -45.69 7.08 20.64
C ILE A 249 -45.41 6.48 19.27
N GLU A 250 -45.25 5.16 19.20
CA GLU A 250 -45.08 4.43 17.94
C GLU A 250 -46.36 4.45 17.09
N LYS A 251 -46.19 4.69 15.79
CA LYS A 251 -47.23 4.67 14.76
C LYS A 251 -46.74 3.90 13.53
N PRO A 252 -47.58 3.08 12.88
CA PRO A 252 -47.23 2.50 11.59
C PRO A 252 -47.22 3.59 10.51
N ARG A 253 -46.27 3.52 9.57
CA ARG A 253 -46.26 4.41 8.40
C ARG A 253 -47.49 4.16 7.54
N THR A 254 -48.06 5.25 7.03
CA THR A 254 -49.23 5.19 6.12
C THR A 254 -48.79 4.88 4.70
N GLY A 255 -49.72 4.45 3.83
CA GLY A 255 -49.40 4.20 2.41
C GLY A 255 -48.98 5.44 1.62
N ALA A 256 -49.14 6.65 2.18
CA ALA A 256 -48.61 7.88 1.60
C ALA A 256 -47.11 8.07 1.91
N MET A 257 -46.58 7.39 2.92
CA MET A 257 -45.20 7.49 3.38
C MET A 257 -44.31 6.44 2.71
N VAL A 258 -43.02 6.74 2.52
CA VAL A 258 -42.06 5.74 2.02
C VAL A 258 -41.73 4.71 3.11
N HIS A 259 -41.68 3.43 2.74
CA HIS A 259 -41.38 2.29 3.62
C HIS A 259 -39.90 1.86 3.53
N LEU A 260 -39.00 2.83 3.62
CA LEU A 260 -37.54 2.66 3.55
C LEU A 260 -36.88 3.65 4.52
N HIS A 261 -35.57 3.49 4.77
CA HIS A 261 -34.75 4.53 5.41
C HIS A 261 -34.38 5.64 4.38
N PRO A 262 -34.02 6.86 4.83
CA PRO A 262 -33.63 7.92 3.89
C PRO A 262 -32.42 7.47 3.08
N GLY A 263 -32.31 7.88 1.82
CA GLY A 263 -31.19 7.49 0.94
C GLY A 263 -31.25 6.06 0.37
N MET A 264 -32.18 5.21 0.82
CA MET A 264 -32.27 3.81 0.35
C MET A 264 -33.09 3.61 -0.93
N ASP A 265 -33.86 4.63 -1.33
CA ASP A 265 -34.63 4.63 -2.57
C ASP A 265 -33.76 5.12 -3.75
N PHE A 266 -34.12 4.79 -5.00
CA PHE A 266 -33.35 5.19 -6.18
C PHE A 266 -33.27 6.72 -6.29
N GLN A 267 -32.15 7.28 -6.73
CA GLN A 267 -31.90 8.73 -6.82
C GLN A 267 -32.25 9.57 -5.56
N CYS A 268 -32.35 8.95 -4.38
CA CYS A 268 -32.72 9.64 -3.16
C CYS A 268 -31.55 10.46 -2.62
N ARG A 269 -31.80 11.67 -2.10
CA ARG A 269 -30.83 12.49 -1.37
C ARG A 269 -31.28 12.86 0.05
N CYS A 270 -32.35 12.24 0.52
CA CYS A 270 -32.82 12.39 1.90
C CYS A 270 -31.74 11.92 2.88
N SER A 271 -31.67 12.55 4.04
CA SER A 271 -30.67 12.25 5.08
C SER A 271 -31.36 11.96 6.42
N MET A 272 -30.66 11.26 7.31
CA MET A 272 -31.08 11.06 8.69
C MET A 272 -30.28 11.93 9.64
N VAL A 273 -30.93 12.41 10.69
CA VAL A 273 -30.32 13.20 11.77
C VAL A 273 -30.72 12.54 13.08
N ALA A 274 -29.75 12.03 13.85
CA ALA A 274 -30.01 11.40 15.14
C ALA A 274 -30.94 12.25 16.04
N TRP A 275 -31.89 11.58 16.67
CA TRP A 275 -32.87 12.17 17.57
C TRP A 275 -32.91 11.35 18.85
N ASP A 276 -32.95 12.05 19.98
CA ASP A 276 -32.96 11.43 21.30
C ASP A 276 -33.90 12.23 22.22
N PRO A 277 -34.82 11.55 22.92
CA PRO A 277 -35.80 12.23 23.79
C PRO A 277 -35.15 12.93 25.00
N TYR A 278 -34.04 12.42 25.54
CA TYR A 278 -33.31 13.03 26.67
C TYR A 278 -32.66 14.37 26.29
N ILE A 279 -32.31 14.49 25.01
CA ILE A 279 -31.68 15.67 24.43
C ILE A 279 -32.72 16.72 24.04
N ASN A 280 -33.80 16.31 23.37
CA ASN A 280 -34.83 17.22 22.89
C ASN A 280 -35.76 17.73 24.01
N GLY A 281 -36.01 16.95 25.06
CA GLY A 281 -36.90 17.32 26.18
C GLY A 281 -36.41 18.45 27.10
N LYS A 282 -35.28 19.12 26.82
CA LYS A 282 -34.64 20.12 27.71
C LYS A 282 -34.50 21.54 27.13
N TYR A 283 -35.12 21.84 25.99
CA TYR A 283 -35.13 23.20 25.42
C TYR A 283 -36.41 23.97 25.83
N GLU A 284 -36.26 25.15 26.45
CA GLU A 284 -37.39 26.07 26.65
C GLU A 284 -37.78 26.70 25.29
N VAL A 285 -38.91 26.27 24.72
CA VAL A 285 -39.46 26.85 23.48
C VAL A 285 -39.90 28.29 23.77
N LYS A 286 -39.23 29.28 23.19
CA LYS A 286 -39.84 30.61 23.00
C LYS A 286 -40.74 30.51 21.77
N GLU A 287 -42.05 30.65 21.96
CA GLU A 287 -43.01 30.87 20.88
C GLU A 287 -42.53 32.06 20.03
N GLY A 288 -42.13 31.77 18.79
CA GLY A 288 -41.63 32.74 17.82
C GLY A 288 -42.42 32.64 16.53
N SER A 289 -43.39 33.54 16.39
CA SER A 289 -44.04 34.06 15.18
C SER A 289 -44.00 33.18 13.91
N VAL A 290 -45.18 32.65 13.56
CA VAL A 290 -45.54 32.20 12.21
C VAL A 290 -45.41 33.38 11.23
N GLU A 291 -44.53 33.27 10.22
CA GLU A 291 -44.56 34.19 9.08
C GLU A 291 -45.84 33.94 8.26
N LYS A 292 -46.61 35.01 8.03
CA LYS A 292 -47.83 35.00 7.21
C LYS A 292 -47.49 34.73 5.73
N PRO A 293 -48.35 34.03 4.97
CA PRO A 293 -48.24 33.97 3.51
C PRO A 293 -48.46 35.36 2.89
N GLU A 294 -47.69 35.70 1.85
CA GLU A 294 -47.86 36.94 1.07
C GLU A 294 -49.24 37.03 0.41
N GLU A 295 -49.79 38.25 0.37
CA GLU A 295 -51.11 38.55 -0.18
C GLU A 295 -51.16 38.41 -1.73
N PRO A 296 -52.32 38.04 -2.31
CA PRO A 296 -52.44 37.84 -3.76
C PRO A 296 -52.29 39.15 -4.55
N LYS A 297 -51.46 39.11 -5.60
CA LYS A 297 -51.23 40.22 -6.55
C LYS A 297 -52.55 40.75 -7.14
N THR A 298 -52.63 42.07 -7.27
CA THR A 298 -53.80 42.76 -7.78
C THR A 298 -53.98 42.58 -9.29
N THR A 299 -55.21 42.72 -9.80
CA THR A 299 -55.53 42.59 -11.23
C THR A 299 -54.71 43.53 -12.13
N ARG A 300 -54.29 44.67 -11.59
CA ARG A 300 -53.45 45.64 -12.32
C ARG A 300 -52.02 45.14 -12.50
N GLU A 301 -51.42 44.54 -11.47
CA GLU A 301 -50.08 43.96 -11.54
C GLU A 301 -50.03 42.77 -12.51
N ILE A 302 -51.11 41.97 -12.55
CA ILE A 302 -51.25 40.88 -13.52
C ILE A 302 -51.30 41.44 -14.96
N LEU A 303 -52.03 42.53 -15.21
CA LEU A 303 -52.13 43.14 -16.54
C LEU A 303 -50.79 43.79 -16.98
N GLU A 304 -50.06 44.43 -16.06
CA GLU A 304 -48.74 45.00 -16.34
C GLU A 304 -47.69 43.90 -16.62
N GLU A 305 -47.68 42.81 -15.87
CA GLU A 305 -46.84 41.62 -16.16
C GLU A 305 -47.21 40.97 -17.51
N THR A 306 -48.51 40.85 -17.81
CA THR A 306 -48.98 40.26 -19.07
C THR A 306 -48.55 41.11 -20.27
N ALA A 307 -48.60 42.44 -20.15
CA ALA A 307 -48.14 43.36 -21.20
C ALA A 307 -46.63 43.26 -21.44
N GLN A 308 -45.84 43.14 -20.37
CA GLN A 308 -44.39 42.92 -20.49
C GLN A 308 -44.05 41.57 -21.14
N GLN A 309 -44.80 40.51 -20.80
CA GLN A 309 -44.63 39.19 -21.41
C GLN A 309 -44.96 39.21 -22.91
N LEU A 310 -45.98 39.96 -23.32
CA LEU A 310 -46.36 40.13 -24.73
C LEU A 310 -45.29 40.86 -25.55
N GLU A 311 -44.67 41.90 -24.98
CA GLU A 311 -43.59 42.62 -25.67
C GLU A 311 -42.32 41.76 -25.78
N GLN A 312 -41.96 41.02 -24.72
CA GLN A 312 -40.88 40.03 -24.79
C GLN A 312 -41.14 38.94 -25.84
N ALA A 313 -42.39 38.48 -25.97
CA ALA A 313 -42.76 37.50 -26.99
C ALA A 313 -42.62 38.07 -28.42
N ARG A 314 -42.92 39.36 -28.62
CA ARG A 314 -42.71 40.07 -29.90
C ARG A 314 -41.24 40.17 -30.28
N GLU A 315 -40.39 40.57 -29.34
CA GLU A 315 -38.93 40.66 -29.56
C GLU A 315 -38.33 39.29 -29.90
N GLN A 316 -38.79 38.23 -29.22
CA GLN A 316 -38.38 36.85 -29.51
C GLN A 316 -38.80 36.41 -30.92
N LEU A 317 -39.99 36.80 -31.37
CA LEU A 317 -40.49 36.49 -32.71
C LEU A 317 -39.69 37.23 -33.81
N GLU A 318 -39.38 38.51 -33.62
CA GLU A 318 -38.53 39.26 -34.55
C GLU A 318 -37.11 38.68 -34.63
N ALA A 319 -36.54 38.27 -33.50
CA ALA A 319 -35.25 37.57 -33.46
C ALA A 319 -35.30 36.22 -34.20
N ALA A 320 -36.39 35.46 -34.06
CA ALA A 320 -36.62 34.20 -34.77
C ALA A 320 -36.75 34.42 -36.29
N ASN A 321 -37.43 35.49 -36.72
CA ASN A 321 -37.58 35.83 -38.13
C ASN A 321 -36.25 36.23 -38.77
N ARG A 322 -35.44 37.10 -38.12
CA ARG A 322 -34.08 37.42 -38.59
C ARG A 322 -33.20 36.18 -38.74
N LYS A 323 -33.28 35.26 -37.78
CA LYS A 323 -32.53 33.99 -37.84
C LYS A 323 -32.95 33.15 -39.05
N THR A 324 -34.23 33.15 -39.38
CA THR A 324 -34.80 32.43 -40.53
C THR A 324 -34.34 33.04 -41.86
N GLU A 325 -34.30 34.36 -41.99
CA GLU A 325 -33.76 35.05 -43.17
C GLU A 325 -32.27 34.74 -43.39
N ILE A 326 -31.46 34.76 -42.32
CA ILE A 326 -30.04 34.40 -42.38
C ILE A 326 -29.85 32.95 -42.85
N LEU A 327 -30.70 32.04 -42.39
CA LEU A 327 -30.72 30.62 -42.80
C LEU A 327 -31.08 30.46 -44.28
N GLN A 328 -32.09 31.17 -44.77
CA GLN A 328 -32.47 31.15 -46.19
C GLN A 328 -31.36 31.71 -47.10
N GLN A 329 -30.74 32.82 -46.70
CA GLN A 329 -29.58 33.36 -47.43
C GLN A 329 -28.38 32.39 -47.40
N ALA A 330 -28.15 31.68 -46.29
CA ALA A 330 -27.12 30.65 -46.22
C ALA A 330 -27.42 29.45 -47.12
N GLN A 331 -28.68 29.01 -47.20
CA GLN A 331 -29.14 27.96 -48.11
C GLN A 331 -28.94 28.36 -49.59
N ALA A 332 -29.31 29.57 -49.98
CA ALA A 332 -29.10 30.08 -51.34
C ALA A 332 -27.59 30.11 -51.70
N ARG A 333 -26.74 30.58 -50.77
CA ARG A 333 -25.28 30.54 -50.94
C ARG A 333 -24.73 29.12 -51.03
N HIS A 334 -25.31 28.15 -50.32
CA HIS A 334 -24.89 26.75 -50.37
C HIS A 334 -25.33 26.06 -51.66
N ALA A 335 -26.53 26.38 -52.16
CA ALA A 335 -27.06 25.87 -53.43
C ALA A 335 -26.22 26.34 -54.64
N ALA A 336 -25.74 27.58 -54.61
CA ALA A 336 -24.95 28.18 -55.69
C ALA A 336 -23.47 27.71 -55.77
N ARG A 337 -22.97 26.93 -54.80
CA ARG A 337 -21.57 26.46 -54.78
C ARG A 337 -21.34 25.29 -55.74
N THR A 338 -20.29 25.41 -56.54
CA THR A 338 -19.74 24.32 -57.36
C THR A 338 -19.13 23.21 -56.51
N GLN A 339 -18.96 22.01 -57.08
CA GLN A 339 -18.38 20.86 -56.38
C GLN A 339 -16.94 21.15 -55.90
N ALA A 340 -16.11 21.79 -56.75
CA ALA A 340 -14.75 22.17 -56.41
C ALA A 340 -14.68 23.18 -55.24
N GLU A 341 -15.61 24.14 -55.20
CA GLU A 341 -15.69 25.10 -54.07
C GLU A 341 -16.13 24.42 -52.77
N ARG A 342 -17.04 23.43 -52.83
CA ARG A 342 -17.44 22.63 -51.66
C ARG A 342 -16.26 21.84 -51.10
N GLU A 343 -15.49 21.19 -51.97
CA GLU A 343 -14.31 20.42 -51.60
C GLU A 343 -13.21 21.31 -51.01
N ASP A 344 -12.94 22.49 -51.59
CA ASP A 344 -11.97 23.45 -51.03
C ASP A 344 -12.42 24.01 -49.66
N ILE A 345 -13.73 24.25 -49.47
CA ILE A 345 -14.27 24.65 -48.16
C ILE A 345 -14.10 23.53 -47.13
N ILE A 346 -14.42 22.29 -47.49
CA ILE A 346 -14.25 21.11 -46.60
C ILE A 346 -12.78 20.93 -46.26
N LYS A 347 -11.87 21.03 -47.24
CA LYS A 347 -10.42 20.92 -47.03
C LYS A 347 -9.90 22.01 -46.10
N ARG A 348 -10.33 23.26 -46.28
CA ARG A 348 -9.96 24.37 -45.38
C ARG A 348 -10.53 24.20 -43.98
N LEU A 349 -11.75 23.69 -43.85
CA LEU A 349 -12.37 23.40 -42.55
C LEU A 349 -11.60 22.29 -41.82
N ASN A 350 -11.33 21.17 -42.50
CA ASN A 350 -10.57 20.06 -41.95
C ASN A 350 -9.18 20.51 -41.48
N ASN A 351 -8.45 21.27 -42.31
CA ASN A 351 -7.16 21.84 -41.91
C ASN A 351 -7.29 22.72 -40.65
N ARG A 352 -8.29 23.61 -40.57
CA ARG A 352 -8.51 24.43 -39.37
C ARG A 352 -8.82 23.59 -38.12
N LEU A 353 -9.60 22.52 -38.28
CA LEU A 353 -9.92 21.58 -37.20
C LEU A 353 -8.68 20.84 -36.72
N GLU A 354 -7.85 20.35 -37.65
CA GLU A 354 -6.56 19.70 -37.35
C GLU A 354 -5.61 20.65 -36.62
N VAL A 355 -5.42 21.88 -37.12
CA VAL A 355 -4.56 22.87 -36.46
C VAL A 355 -5.10 23.20 -35.07
N ARG A 356 -6.41 23.34 -34.88
CA ARG A 356 -6.99 23.55 -33.53
C ARG A 356 -6.79 22.35 -32.62
N LYS A 357 -6.94 21.13 -33.13
CA LYS A 357 -6.70 19.91 -32.36
C LYS A 357 -5.23 19.86 -31.90
N LEU A 358 -4.30 20.02 -32.83
CA LEU A 358 -2.86 20.10 -32.55
C LEU A 358 -2.55 21.20 -31.53
N THR A 359 -3.09 22.40 -31.72
CA THR A 359 -2.84 23.54 -30.84
C THR A 359 -3.35 23.28 -29.43
N ASN A 360 -4.56 22.72 -29.29
CA ASN A 360 -5.10 22.36 -27.98
C ASN A 360 -4.28 21.27 -27.27
N GLU A 361 -3.79 20.28 -28.00
CA GLU A 361 -2.87 19.26 -27.47
C GLU A 361 -1.56 19.90 -26.99
N VAL A 362 -0.95 20.75 -27.83
CA VAL A 362 0.31 21.45 -27.51
C VAL A 362 0.15 22.36 -26.30
N VAL A 363 -0.96 23.09 -26.19
CA VAL A 363 -1.22 23.95 -25.03
C VAL A 363 -1.31 23.16 -23.75
N LYS A 364 -1.97 21.98 -23.77
CA LYS A 364 -2.03 21.09 -22.60
C LYS A 364 -0.66 20.52 -22.23
N GLU A 365 0.12 20.09 -23.21
CA GLU A 365 1.43 19.48 -22.96
C GLU A 365 2.49 20.49 -22.52
N ALA A 366 2.47 21.70 -23.09
CA ALA A 366 3.44 22.75 -22.81
C ALA A 366 3.05 23.65 -21.63
N GLU A 367 1.93 23.37 -20.96
CA GLU A 367 1.43 24.21 -19.88
C GLU A 367 2.44 24.34 -18.73
N GLY A 368 2.79 25.59 -18.43
CA GLY A 368 3.74 25.94 -17.37
C GLY A 368 5.21 25.85 -17.76
N ILE A 369 5.55 25.43 -18.99
CA ILE A 369 6.95 25.40 -19.45
C ILE A 369 7.42 26.84 -19.70
N ASN A 370 8.52 27.23 -19.06
CA ASN A 370 9.13 28.55 -19.28
C ASN A 370 10.10 28.50 -20.48
N GLY A 371 10.17 29.59 -21.25
CA GLY A 371 11.04 29.67 -22.44
C GLY A 371 10.44 29.12 -23.74
N VAL A 372 9.14 28.80 -23.75
CA VAL A 372 8.36 28.54 -24.98
C VAL A 372 7.34 29.66 -25.20
N GLU A 373 7.07 30.03 -26.46
CA GLU A 373 6.14 31.12 -26.81
C GLU A 373 4.64 30.71 -26.65
N LEU A 374 4.27 30.14 -25.51
CA LEU A 374 2.92 29.63 -25.25
C LEU A 374 1.86 30.73 -25.18
N ASP A 375 2.20 31.90 -24.63
CA ASP A 375 1.27 33.03 -24.52
C ASP A 375 0.86 33.58 -25.89
N LYS A 376 1.84 33.69 -26.80
CA LYS A 376 1.59 34.06 -28.19
C LYS A 376 0.70 33.04 -28.90
N LEU A 377 0.89 31.75 -28.63
CA LEU A 377 0.02 30.69 -29.17
C LEU A 377 -1.42 30.83 -28.64
N LYS A 378 -1.60 31.06 -27.33
CA LYS A 378 -2.92 31.31 -26.72
C LYS A 378 -3.60 32.56 -27.27
N GLU A 379 -2.83 33.58 -27.63
CA GLU A 379 -3.35 34.79 -28.27
C GLU A 379 -3.83 34.52 -29.71
N LEU A 380 -3.04 33.78 -30.50
CA LEU A 380 -3.42 33.36 -31.86
C LEU A 380 -4.71 32.53 -31.88
N MET A 381 -4.98 31.72 -30.84
CA MET A 381 -6.21 30.93 -30.70
C MET A 381 -7.48 31.78 -30.58
N LYS A 382 -7.38 33.04 -30.11
CA LYS A 382 -8.51 33.97 -30.05
C LYS A 382 -8.88 34.52 -31.43
N GLY A 383 -7.96 34.43 -32.39
CA GLY A 383 -8.13 34.88 -33.77
C GLY A 383 -8.84 33.88 -34.68
N GLY A 384 -9.11 34.29 -35.92
CA GLY A 384 -9.85 33.50 -36.90
C GLY A 384 -9.45 33.70 -38.36
N SER A 385 -8.48 34.58 -38.66
CA SER A 385 -8.06 34.88 -40.02
C SER A 385 -7.16 33.78 -40.62
N LYS A 386 -7.11 33.69 -41.96
CA LYS A 386 -6.27 32.69 -42.66
C LYS A 386 -4.79 32.80 -42.26
N LYS A 387 -4.26 34.03 -42.11
CA LYS A 387 -2.86 34.27 -41.71
C LYS A 387 -2.60 33.76 -40.29
N GLN A 388 -3.51 34.03 -39.35
CA GLN A 388 -3.41 33.55 -37.97
C GLN A 388 -3.39 32.02 -37.87
N TYR A 389 -4.16 31.30 -38.69
CA TYR A 389 -4.11 29.83 -38.69
C TYR A 389 -2.78 29.26 -39.18
N VAL A 390 -2.12 29.92 -40.14
CA VAL A 390 -0.78 29.51 -40.61
C VAL A 390 0.26 29.74 -39.52
N GLU A 391 0.24 30.92 -38.90
CA GLU A 391 1.15 31.26 -37.80
C GLU A 391 0.92 30.35 -36.58
N MET A 392 -0.34 30.09 -36.22
CA MET A 392 -0.72 29.17 -35.16
C MET A 392 -0.20 27.76 -35.42
N ASN A 393 -0.31 27.25 -36.66
CA ASN A 393 0.22 25.93 -37.01
C ASN A 393 1.75 25.87 -36.89
N ASN A 394 2.47 26.88 -37.38
CA ASN A 394 3.93 26.92 -37.31
C ASN A 394 4.41 26.95 -35.86
N LEU A 395 3.83 27.83 -35.05
CA LEU A 395 4.19 27.98 -33.65
C LEU A 395 3.83 26.73 -32.82
N ALA A 396 2.66 26.13 -33.07
CA ALA A 396 2.27 24.88 -32.42
C ALA A 396 3.26 23.75 -32.73
N ASN A 397 3.73 23.62 -33.98
CA ASN A 397 4.73 22.63 -34.35
C ASN A 397 6.10 22.91 -33.74
N GLU A 398 6.53 24.17 -33.65
CA GLU A 398 7.78 24.55 -32.98
C GLU A 398 7.76 24.16 -31.50
N ILE A 399 6.67 24.52 -30.78
CA ILE A 399 6.52 24.18 -29.37
C ILE A 399 6.43 22.66 -29.20
N LYS A 400 5.70 21.97 -30.08
CA LYS A 400 5.64 20.50 -30.07
C LYS A 400 7.02 19.87 -30.25
N SER A 401 7.85 20.43 -31.13
CA SER A 401 9.23 19.97 -31.33
C SER A 401 10.05 20.12 -30.04
N LYS A 402 9.96 21.26 -29.36
CA LYS A 402 10.66 21.50 -28.08
C LYS A 402 10.17 20.57 -26.97
N VAL A 403 8.86 20.35 -26.87
CA VAL A 403 8.27 19.38 -25.93
C VAL A 403 8.74 17.95 -26.23
N ASN A 404 8.81 17.57 -27.51
CA ASN A 404 9.31 16.26 -27.92
C ASN A 404 10.81 16.10 -27.61
N GLU A 405 11.61 17.15 -27.79
CA GLU A 405 13.03 17.14 -27.40
C GLU A 405 13.19 16.95 -25.89
N LEU A 406 12.40 17.65 -25.06
CA LEU A 406 12.39 17.43 -23.61
C LEU A 406 12.01 15.99 -23.26
N LYS A 407 10.99 15.42 -23.90
CA LYS A 407 10.57 14.02 -23.67
C LYS A 407 11.63 13.00 -24.11
N ALA A 408 12.50 13.36 -25.05
CA ALA A 408 13.55 12.49 -25.60
C ALA A 408 14.87 12.55 -24.81
N MET A 409 15.01 13.43 -23.82
CA MET A 409 16.22 13.53 -23.00
C MET A 409 16.47 12.22 -22.23
N LYS A 410 17.73 11.78 -22.20
CA LYS A 410 18.18 10.51 -21.64
C LYS A 410 18.57 10.65 -20.17
N TYR A 411 19.25 11.74 -19.80
CA TYR A 411 19.92 11.85 -18.50
C TYR A 411 19.10 12.63 -17.48
N VAL A 412 18.52 13.77 -17.86
CA VAL A 412 17.74 14.62 -16.95
C VAL A 412 16.50 13.88 -16.43
N GLN A 413 16.30 13.90 -15.11
CA GLN A 413 15.10 13.34 -14.48
C GLN A 413 13.91 14.30 -14.66
N ASN A 414 12.77 13.78 -15.14
CA ASN A 414 11.55 14.55 -15.41
C ASN A 414 11.81 15.87 -16.17
N PRO A 415 12.33 15.85 -17.40
CA PRO A 415 12.75 17.05 -18.13
C PRO A 415 11.67 18.12 -18.29
N LEU A 416 10.40 17.69 -18.43
CA LEU A 416 9.25 18.59 -18.50
C LEU A 416 9.09 19.41 -17.21
N GLN A 417 9.29 18.79 -16.03
CA GLN A 417 9.19 19.49 -14.75
C GLN A 417 10.35 20.48 -14.58
N VAL A 418 11.57 20.08 -14.95
CA VAL A 418 12.74 20.96 -14.97
C VAL A 418 12.49 22.20 -15.82
N ALA A 419 11.87 22.04 -16.99
CA ALA A 419 11.55 23.15 -17.88
C ALA A 419 10.42 24.06 -17.34
N LYS A 420 9.59 23.58 -16.40
CA LYS A 420 8.61 24.39 -15.66
C LYS A 420 9.22 25.14 -14.50
N ASP A 421 10.11 24.49 -13.75
CA ASP A 421 10.75 25.08 -12.57
C ASP A 421 11.80 26.13 -12.95
N PHE A 422 12.49 25.92 -14.09
CA PHE A 422 13.50 26.83 -14.63
C PHE A 422 13.07 27.34 -16.00
N ASP A 423 13.57 26.73 -17.08
CA ASP A 423 13.19 26.97 -18.47
C ASP A 423 13.67 25.80 -19.37
N TYR A 424 13.18 25.77 -20.61
CA TYR A 424 13.59 24.79 -21.62
C TYR A 424 15.12 24.78 -21.84
N GLN A 425 15.77 25.95 -21.86
CA GLN A 425 17.21 26.06 -22.17
C GLN A 425 18.08 25.46 -21.06
N THR A 426 17.64 25.55 -19.81
CA THR A 426 18.32 24.99 -18.63
C THR A 426 18.31 23.47 -18.70
N ALA A 427 17.18 22.85 -19.02
CA ALA A 427 17.09 21.39 -19.21
C ALA A 427 18.05 20.91 -20.31
N VAL A 428 18.03 21.57 -21.47
CA VAL A 428 18.94 21.25 -22.61
C VAL A 428 20.41 21.41 -22.21
N THR A 429 20.74 22.44 -21.44
CA THR A 429 22.13 22.72 -21.03
C THR A 429 22.65 21.65 -20.08
N ILE A 430 21.81 21.19 -19.15
CA ILE A 430 22.18 20.12 -18.19
C ILE A 430 22.36 18.80 -18.94
N GLU A 431 21.42 18.43 -19.81
CA GLU A 431 21.49 17.20 -20.61
C GLU A 431 22.84 17.12 -21.38
N LYS A 432 23.19 18.18 -22.11
CA LYS A 432 24.46 18.27 -22.86
C LYS A 432 25.69 18.28 -21.94
N SER A 433 25.58 18.88 -20.76
CA SER A 433 26.68 18.94 -19.80
C SER A 433 26.97 17.56 -19.20
N VAL A 434 25.92 16.81 -18.83
CA VAL A 434 26.04 15.44 -18.34
C VAL A 434 26.61 14.55 -19.44
N GLU A 435 26.04 14.59 -20.64
CA GLU A 435 26.53 13.84 -21.80
C GLU A 435 28.02 14.11 -22.09
N GLY A 436 28.40 15.39 -22.16
CA GLY A 436 29.78 15.78 -22.38
C GLY A 436 30.74 15.31 -21.28
N LYS A 437 30.26 15.17 -20.04
CA LYS A 437 31.05 14.63 -18.92
C LYS A 437 31.22 13.11 -19.04
N LEU A 438 30.15 12.39 -19.34
CA LEU A 438 30.18 10.93 -19.54
C LEU A 438 31.10 10.56 -20.70
N ASN A 439 31.03 11.29 -21.82
CA ASN A 439 31.92 11.08 -22.97
C ASN A 439 33.39 11.29 -22.60
N LYS A 440 33.70 12.29 -21.76
CA LYS A 440 35.08 12.52 -21.27
C LYS A 440 35.60 11.42 -20.36
N TRP A 441 34.72 10.73 -19.64
CA TRP A 441 35.10 9.61 -18.79
C TRP A 441 35.25 8.30 -19.55
N ASP A 442 34.89 8.29 -20.84
CA ASP A 442 34.74 7.06 -21.61
C ASP A 442 33.82 6.07 -20.88
N PHE A 443 32.68 6.59 -20.41
CA PHE A 443 31.86 5.96 -19.37
C PHE A 443 31.39 4.54 -19.74
N GLU A 444 31.16 4.26 -21.01
CA GLU A 444 30.72 2.96 -21.51
C GLU A 444 31.83 1.90 -21.58
N ASN A 445 33.11 2.28 -21.52
CA ASN A 445 34.25 1.38 -21.67
C ASN A 445 35.01 1.09 -20.37
N ILE A 446 34.68 1.80 -19.28
CA ILE A 446 35.23 1.54 -17.94
C ILE A 446 34.38 0.52 -17.17
N SER A 447 34.96 -0.14 -16.15
CA SER A 447 34.25 -1.16 -15.36
C SER A 447 33.10 -0.55 -14.54
N LEU A 448 32.09 -1.35 -14.19
CA LEU A 448 30.93 -0.87 -13.43
C LEU A 448 31.34 -0.25 -12.07
N GLU A 449 32.33 -0.83 -11.39
CA GLU A 449 32.86 -0.30 -10.14
C GLU A 449 33.58 1.05 -10.34
N GLN A 450 34.26 1.24 -11.47
CA GLN A 450 34.84 2.54 -11.82
C GLN A 450 33.75 3.57 -12.16
N ARG A 451 32.69 3.18 -12.88
CA ARG A 451 31.53 4.03 -13.16
C ARG A 451 30.89 4.52 -11.88
N LYS A 452 30.65 3.61 -10.93
CA LYS A 452 30.10 3.90 -9.60
C LYS A 452 30.91 4.98 -8.89
N LYS A 453 32.23 4.78 -8.76
CA LYS A 453 33.14 5.74 -8.10
C LYS A 453 33.16 7.10 -8.78
N LYS A 454 33.12 7.15 -10.11
CA LYS A 454 33.07 8.42 -10.87
C LYS A 454 31.77 9.18 -10.62
N LEU A 455 30.64 8.48 -10.61
CA LEU A 455 29.34 9.07 -10.33
C LEU A 455 29.24 9.56 -8.88
N GLU A 456 29.63 8.75 -7.90
CA GLU A 456 29.65 9.15 -6.49
C GLU A 456 30.53 10.39 -6.25
N PHE A 457 31.70 10.46 -6.91
CA PHE A 457 32.57 11.63 -6.86
C PHE A 457 31.87 12.87 -7.44
N GLU A 458 31.26 12.76 -8.62
CA GLU A 458 30.64 13.90 -9.28
C GLU A 458 29.38 14.38 -8.54
N ILE A 459 28.57 13.46 -8.01
CA ILE A 459 27.40 13.78 -7.16
C ILE A 459 27.84 14.65 -5.97
N ASN A 460 28.90 14.21 -5.26
CA ASN A 460 29.47 14.97 -4.14
C ASN A 460 30.08 16.30 -4.61
N TRP A 461 30.75 16.31 -5.76
CA TRP A 461 31.35 17.54 -6.31
C TRP A 461 30.28 18.57 -6.66
N VAL A 462 29.19 18.17 -7.33
CA VAL A 462 28.07 19.05 -7.71
C VAL A 462 27.40 19.63 -6.46
N GLU A 463 27.18 18.80 -5.43
CA GLU A 463 26.59 19.24 -4.16
C GLU A 463 27.47 20.22 -3.39
N ASN A 464 28.79 20.03 -3.40
CA ASN A 464 29.71 20.92 -2.69
C ASN A 464 29.93 22.25 -3.43
N ASN A 465 29.87 22.27 -4.76
CA ASN A 465 30.18 23.47 -5.55
C ASN A 465 28.94 24.32 -5.88
N LYS A 466 27.74 23.73 -6.01
CA LYS A 466 26.45 24.42 -6.29
C LYS A 466 26.53 25.57 -7.30
N LYS A 467 27.30 25.36 -8.39
CA LYS A 467 27.73 26.43 -9.31
C LYS A 467 26.58 27.19 -10.00
N TYR A 468 25.44 26.54 -10.19
CA TYR A 468 24.26 27.12 -10.85
C TYR A 468 23.00 26.84 -10.00
N PRO A 469 21.94 27.66 -10.08
CA PRO A 469 20.69 27.41 -9.35
C PRO A 469 20.07 26.02 -9.61
N SER A 470 20.27 25.47 -10.80
CA SER A 470 19.82 24.14 -11.22
C SER A 470 20.79 23.00 -10.87
N TRP A 471 21.77 23.24 -9.97
CA TRP A 471 22.76 22.22 -9.56
C TRP A 471 22.11 20.92 -9.10
N LYS A 472 20.96 20.99 -8.44
CA LYS A 472 20.24 19.82 -7.93
C LYS A 472 19.74 18.92 -9.06
N VAL A 473 19.26 19.52 -10.16
CA VAL A 473 18.83 18.79 -11.36
C VAL A 473 20.01 18.03 -12.00
N ALA A 474 21.19 18.67 -12.05
CA ALA A 474 22.40 18.01 -12.52
C ALA A 474 22.82 16.86 -11.59
N GLN A 475 22.72 17.05 -10.27
CA GLN A 475 22.99 16.00 -9.29
C GLN A 475 22.04 14.81 -9.47
N ASP A 476 20.73 15.07 -9.61
CA ASP A 476 19.71 14.04 -9.77
C ASP A 476 19.92 13.22 -11.05
N ALA A 477 20.38 13.85 -12.14
CA ALA A 477 20.77 13.14 -13.36
C ALA A 477 21.92 12.13 -13.13
N TYR A 478 22.94 12.51 -12.35
CA TYR A 478 24.02 11.59 -11.98
C TYR A 478 23.54 10.51 -10.99
N MET A 479 22.64 10.84 -10.06
CA MET A 479 22.05 9.85 -9.15
C MET A 479 21.21 8.81 -9.89
N LYS A 480 20.43 9.23 -10.90
CA LYS A 480 19.69 8.31 -11.79
C LYS A 480 20.64 7.29 -12.43
N LEU A 481 21.75 7.76 -13.01
CA LEU A 481 22.76 6.90 -13.60
C LEU A 481 23.42 5.97 -12.57
N LEU A 482 23.61 6.44 -11.33
CA LEU A 482 24.18 5.62 -10.26
C LEU A 482 23.27 4.46 -9.87
N VAL A 483 21.95 4.69 -9.84
CA VAL A 483 20.95 3.64 -9.62
C VAL A 483 21.00 2.60 -10.74
N GLU A 484 21.12 3.02 -12.00
CA GLU A 484 21.27 2.13 -13.14
C GLU A 484 22.55 1.29 -13.04
N VAL A 485 23.68 1.91 -12.69
CA VAL A 485 24.96 1.21 -12.51
C VAL A 485 24.92 0.22 -11.35
N ASN A 486 24.35 0.58 -10.19
CA ASN A 486 24.23 -0.35 -9.05
C ASN A 486 23.37 -1.57 -9.40
N LYS A 487 22.28 -1.35 -10.14
CA LYS A 487 21.46 -2.44 -10.68
C LYS A 487 22.26 -3.35 -11.62
N ASP A 488 23.06 -2.79 -12.53
CA ASP A 488 23.91 -3.59 -13.41
C ASP A 488 24.99 -4.38 -12.65
N ILE A 489 25.60 -3.79 -11.61
CA ILE A 489 26.53 -4.52 -10.71
C ILE A 489 25.83 -5.70 -10.05
N GLN A 490 24.61 -5.50 -9.58
CA GLN A 490 23.82 -6.54 -8.95
C GLN A 490 23.45 -7.66 -9.93
N VAL A 491 23.11 -7.30 -11.17
CA VAL A 491 22.86 -8.28 -12.24
C VAL A 491 24.12 -9.09 -12.51
N GLU A 492 25.29 -8.45 -12.65
CA GLU A 492 26.58 -9.14 -12.86
C GLU A 492 26.89 -10.11 -11.71
N ALA A 493 26.64 -9.70 -10.46
CA ALA A 493 26.81 -10.57 -9.29
C ALA A 493 25.84 -11.77 -9.30
N ILE A 494 24.58 -11.57 -9.71
CA ILE A 494 23.60 -12.66 -9.83
C ILE A 494 24.02 -13.63 -10.95
N GLU A 495 24.45 -13.11 -12.09
CA GLU A 495 24.91 -13.92 -13.22
C GLU A 495 26.10 -14.81 -12.87
N GLN A 496 27.00 -14.35 -11.99
CA GLN A 496 28.11 -15.15 -11.47
C GLN A 496 27.64 -16.35 -10.61
N VAL A 497 26.55 -16.22 -9.84
CA VAL A 497 26.05 -17.29 -8.95
C VAL A 497 25.00 -18.20 -9.60
N LEU A 498 24.34 -17.75 -10.68
CA LEU A 498 23.32 -18.52 -11.40
C LEU A 498 23.80 -19.92 -11.86
N PRO A 499 25.02 -20.12 -12.40
CA PRO A 499 25.51 -21.45 -12.79
C PRO A 499 25.52 -22.44 -11.63
N ASP A 500 25.96 -22.03 -10.44
CA ASP A 500 26.02 -22.88 -9.25
C ASP A 500 24.62 -23.21 -8.74
N LEU A 501 23.69 -22.25 -8.76
CA LEU A 501 22.28 -22.47 -8.41
C LEU A 501 21.61 -23.44 -9.39
N LYS A 502 21.91 -23.33 -10.70
CA LYS A 502 21.44 -24.25 -11.75
C LYS A 502 21.98 -25.66 -11.55
N ALA A 503 23.27 -25.79 -11.28
CA ALA A 503 23.90 -27.07 -10.96
C ALA A 503 23.25 -27.70 -9.72
N TYR A 504 22.98 -26.90 -8.68
CA TYR A 504 22.28 -27.35 -7.48
C TYR A 504 20.84 -27.82 -7.78
N ALA A 505 20.08 -27.06 -8.58
CA ALA A 505 18.72 -27.43 -8.98
C ALA A 505 18.67 -28.75 -9.76
N SER A 506 19.67 -29.00 -10.62
CA SER A 506 19.76 -30.22 -11.43
C SER A 506 19.95 -31.50 -10.60
N THR A 507 20.58 -31.38 -9.42
CA THR A 507 20.84 -32.49 -8.50
C THR A 507 19.73 -32.70 -7.47
N HIS A 508 18.90 -31.68 -7.20
CA HIS A 508 17.82 -31.70 -6.19
C HIS A 508 16.43 -31.57 -6.84
N LYS A 509 16.10 -32.50 -7.74
CA LYS A 509 14.91 -32.44 -8.63
C LYS A 509 13.55 -32.52 -7.92
N ARG A 510 13.50 -32.87 -6.63
CA ARG A 510 12.27 -33.05 -5.84
C ARG A 510 11.68 -31.76 -5.27
N TRP A 511 12.33 -30.61 -5.50
CA TRP A 511 11.94 -29.32 -4.91
C TRP A 511 11.41 -28.34 -5.97
N PRO A 512 10.11 -28.40 -6.30
CA PRO A 512 9.53 -27.61 -7.40
C PRO A 512 9.57 -26.10 -7.15
N ASN A 513 9.46 -25.65 -5.89
CA ASN A 513 9.51 -24.23 -5.54
C ASN A 513 10.88 -23.61 -5.81
N PHE A 514 11.98 -24.32 -5.51
CA PHE A 514 13.32 -23.85 -5.80
C PHE A 514 13.57 -23.72 -7.30
N LYS A 515 13.15 -24.71 -8.09
CA LYS A 515 13.24 -24.64 -9.56
C LYS A 515 12.37 -23.51 -10.13
N LYS A 516 11.16 -23.32 -9.59
CA LYS A 516 10.26 -22.22 -9.98
C LYS A 516 10.90 -20.87 -9.70
N TRP A 517 11.35 -20.63 -8.47
CA TRP A 517 11.92 -19.34 -8.08
C TRP A 517 13.26 -19.05 -8.75
N LEU A 518 14.08 -20.08 -9.01
CA LEU A 518 15.28 -19.95 -9.83
C LEU A 518 14.93 -19.56 -11.27
N GLY A 519 13.92 -20.20 -11.87
CA GLY A 519 13.43 -19.82 -13.20
C GLY A 519 12.86 -18.40 -13.26
N GLU A 520 12.17 -17.96 -12.20
CA GLU A 520 11.74 -16.56 -12.04
C GLU A 520 12.94 -15.61 -11.96
N LEU A 521 13.98 -15.95 -11.18
CA LEU A 521 15.20 -15.15 -11.08
C LEU A 521 15.95 -15.06 -12.42
N GLU A 522 16.06 -16.16 -13.16
CA GLU A 522 16.63 -16.18 -14.51
C GLU A 522 15.85 -15.29 -15.47
N ASN A 523 14.53 -15.33 -15.41
CA ASN A 523 13.67 -14.47 -16.22
C ASN A 523 13.82 -12.99 -15.84
N MET A 524 13.95 -12.69 -14.54
CA MET A 524 14.18 -11.32 -14.05
C MET A 524 15.53 -10.76 -14.52
N VAL A 525 16.58 -11.58 -14.51
CA VAL A 525 17.90 -11.21 -15.05
C VAL A 525 17.83 -11.00 -16.56
N ALA A 526 17.19 -11.92 -17.29
CA ALA A 526 17.00 -11.79 -18.74
C ALA A 526 16.18 -10.54 -19.12
N ASN A 527 15.19 -10.18 -18.28
CA ASN A 527 14.34 -9.00 -18.45
C ASN A 527 14.67 -7.89 -17.44
N LYS A 528 15.96 -7.67 -17.18
CA LYS A 528 16.41 -6.76 -16.11
C LYS A 528 15.78 -5.37 -16.16
N SER A 529 15.42 -4.84 -17.34
CA SER A 529 14.76 -3.53 -17.47
C SER A 529 13.44 -3.41 -16.71
N ALA A 530 12.69 -4.51 -16.53
CA ALA A 530 11.37 -4.52 -15.89
C ALA A 530 11.41 -4.53 -14.35
N TYR A 531 12.59 -4.74 -13.74
CA TYR A 531 12.73 -4.94 -12.29
C TYR A 531 13.71 -3.95 -11.66
N THR A 532 13.47 -3.59 -10.40
CA THR A 532 14.36 -2.77 -9.58
C THR A 532 15.50 -3.61 -8.99
N GLU A 533 16.59 -2.95 -8.56
CA GLU A 533 17.69 -3.59 -7.84
C GLU A 533 17.19 -4.37 -6.61
N THR A 534 16.27 -3.77 -5.84
CA THR A 534 15.71 -4.39 -4.63
C THR A 534 14.88 -5.63 -4.94
N GLU A 535 14.13 -5.66 -6.04
CA GLU A 535 13.34 -6.83 -6.45
C GLU A 535 14.23 -7.99 -6.86
N LEU A 536 15.28 -7.71 -7.65
CA LEU A 536 16.29 -8.70 -8.03
C LEU A 536 16.96 -9.32 -6.79
N LEU A 537 17.35 -8.48 -5.82
CA LEU A 537 17.92 -8.92 -4.55
C LEU A 537 16.94 -9.77 -3.73
N LYS A 538 15.67 -9.35 -3.61
CA LYS A 538 14.65 -10.12 -2.88
C LYS A 538 14.43 -11.49 -3.51
N GLN A 539 14.41 -11.58 -4.84
CA GLN A 539 14.25 -12.86 -5.52
C GLN A 539 15.49 -13.75 -5.37
N LEU A 540 16.71 -13.20 -5.49
CA LEU A 540 17.93 -13.95 -5.20
C LEU A 540 17.90 -14.49 -3.77
N GLN A 541 17.60 -13.65 -2.78
CA GLN A 541 17.49 -14.07 -1.38
C GLN A 541 16.42 -15.14 -1.17
N LYS A 542 15.31 -15.08 -1.90
CA LYS A 542 14.25 -16.11 -1.85
C LYS A 542 14.76 -17.45 -2.37
N VAL A 543 15.50 -17.44 -3.49
CA VAL A 543 16.14 -18.63 -4.06
C VAL A 543 17.21 -19.18 -3.11
N GLU A 544 18.06 -18.33 -2.54
CA GLU A 544 19.11 -18.72 -1.60
C GLU A 544 18.55 -19.24 -0.27
N LYS A 545 17.49 -18.62 0.27
CA LYS A 545 16.78 -19.10 1.46
C LYS A 545 16.16 -20.46 1.21
N GLU A 546 15.56 -20.67 0.04
CA GLU A 546 15.01 -21.97 -0.32
C GLU A 546 16.11 -23.01 -0.54
N GLN A 547 17.24 -22.62 -1.15
CA GLN A 547 18.43 -23.46 -1.24
C GLN A 547 18.91 -23.87 0.15
N ALA A 548 18.98 -22.93 1.09
CA ALA A 548 19.36 -23.18 2.48
C ALA A 548 18.34 -24.10 3.18
N ARG A 549 17.04 -23.90 2.94
CA ARG A 549 15.97 -24.78 3.44
C ARG A 549 16.09 -26.19 2.87
N ILE A 550 16.41 -26.33 1.58
CA ILE A 550 16.65 -27.63 0.95
C ILE A 550 17.90 -28.28 1.54
N LYS A 551 18.99 -27.54 1.73
CA LYS A 551 20.19 -28.04 2.44
C LYS A 551 19.84 -28.54 3.85
N GLN A 552 18.81 -27.99 4.49
CA GLN A 552 18.29 -28.45 5.78
C GLN A 552 17.35 -29.68 5.68
N TYR A 553 16.58 -29.82 4.60
CA TYR A 553 15.53 -30.85 4.43
C TYR A 553 15.95 -32.09 3.64
N ASP A 554 16.85 -31.92 2.67
CA ASP A 554 17.42 -32.95 1.80
C ASP A 554 18.95 -32.74 1.80
N PRO A 555 19.64 -33.03 2.92
CA PRO A 555 21.08 -33.17 2.85
C PRO A 555 21.32 -34.26 1.80
N LYS A 556 22.27 -34.03 0.86
CA LYS A 556 22.75 -35.08 -0.06
C LYS A 556 22.63 -36.48 0.56
N PRO A 557 22.25 -37.53 -0.19
CA PRO A 557 22.27 -38.89 0.33
C PRO A 557 23.65 -39.16 0.93
N ALA A 558 23.65 -39.35 2.26
CA ALA A 558 24.80 -39.60 3.13
C ALA A 558 26.00 -38.64 2.97
N MET A 559 26.06 -37.59 3.80
CA MET A 559 27.29 -37.35 4.54
C MET A 559 27.11 -37.99 5.91
N ASN A 560 27.67 -39.19 6.04
CA ASN A 560 27.89 -39.94 7.27
C ASN A 560 27.53 -39.20 8.57
N ASN A 561 26.55 -39.72 9.32
CA ASN A 561 26.31 -39.33 10.72
C ASN A 561 27.55 -39.47 11.61
N SER A 562 28.64 -40.07 11.12
CA SER A 562 29.94 -40.15 11.78
C SER A 562 30.83 -38.90 11.63
N ALA A 563 30.52 -37.95 10.73
CA ALA A 563 31.32 -36.72 10.56
C ALA A 563 31.03 -35.67 11.66
N ASN A 564 29.86 -35.78 12.29
CA ASN A 564 29.42 -34.95 13.43
C ASN A 564 29.75 -35.59 14.78
N ASP A 565 30.16 -36.87 14.78
CA ASP A 565 30.67 -37.55 15.95
C ASP A 565 32.07 -37.01 16.27
N LEU A 566 32.30 -36.70 17.53
CA LEU A 566 33.61 -36.28 18.01
C LEU A 566 34.49 -37.50 18.29
N THR A 567 35.78 -37.25 18.49
CA THR A 567 36.72 -38.30 18.86
C THR A 567 36.24 -39.03 20.11
N TYR A 568 36.25 -40.36 20.05
CA TYR A 568 35.74 -41.19 21.13
C TYR A 568 36.50 -40.92 22.44
N MET A 569 35.78 -40.51 23.48
CA MET A 569 36.26 -40.41 24.85
C MET A 569 35.65 -41.53 25.68
N SER A 570 36.50 -42.31 26.36
CA SER A 570 36.03 -43.38 27.22
C SER A 570 35.34 -42.84 28.48
N ASN A 571 34.40 -43.59 29.04
CA ASN A 571 33.75 -43.20 30.30
C ASN A 571 34.74 -43.10 31.48
N LYS A 572 35.88 -43.81 31.40
CA LYS A 572 36.96 -43.73 32.39
C LYS A 572 37.69 -42.39 32.30
N ASP A 573 38.03 -41.96 31.10
CA ASP A 573 38.75 -40.71 30.86
C ASP A 573 37.86 -39.49 31.15
N ALA A 574 36.59 -39.54 30.75
CA ALA A 574 35.61 -38.52 31.08
C ALA A 574 35.49 -38.31 32.60
N LYS A 575 35.40 -39.40 33.39
CA LYS A 575 35.36 -39.33 34.85
C LYS A 575 36.64 -38.74 35.45
N LYS A 576 37.80 -39.12 34.92
CA LYS A 576 39.09 -38.58 35.39
C LYS A 576 39.18 -37.06 35.14
N LEU A 577 38.85 -36.62 33.93
CA LEU A 577 38.82 -35.19 33.56
C LEU A 577 37.88 -34.39 34.46
N ILE A 578 36.68 -34.93 34.74
CA ILE A 578 35.69 -34.30 35.61
C ILE A 578 36.18 -34.17 37.06
N GLN A 579 36.96 -35.14 37.56
CA GLN A 579 37.58 -35.03 38.89
C GLN A 579 38.67 -33.95 38.95
N GLU A 580 39.44 -33.80 37.87
CA GLU A 580 40.49 -32.78 37.75
C GLU A 580 39.91 -31.37 37.57
N PHE A 581 38.72 -31.24 36.98
CA PHE A 581 38.01 -29.97 36.78
C PHE A 581 37.88 -29.12 38.05
N ARG A 582 37.70 -29.76 39.21
CA ARG A 582 37.59 -29.07 40.52
C ARG A 582 38.82 -28.25 40.89
N LYS A 583 39.96 -28.51 40.25
CA LYS A 583 41.25 -27.88 40.52
C LYS A 583 41.57 -26.74 39.55
N VAL A 584 40.69 -26.42 38.60
CA VAL A 584 40.89 -25.35 37.61
C VAL A 584 40.70 -23.99 38.28
N THR A 585 41.68 -23.10 38.11
CA THR A 585 41.63 -21.70 38.57
C THR A 585 41.31 -20.76 37.40
N ASP A 586 40.86 -19.53 37.70
CA ASP A 586 40.53 -18.52 36.67
C ASP A 586 41.73 -18.25 35.76
N ASP A 587 42.90 -17.97 36.34
CA ASP A 587 44.12 -17.68 35.57
C ASP A 587 44.54 -18.85 34.67
N ARG A 588 44.35 -20.08 35.13
CA ARG A 588 44.70 -21.28 34.36
C ARG A 588 43.74 -21.48 33.19
N ALA A 589 42.45 -21.22 33.39
CA ALA A 589 41.46 -21.33 32.33
C ALA A 589 41.64 -20.22 31.28
N ASP A 590 41.82 -18.97 31.72
CA ASP A 590 42.03 -17.83 30.83
C ASP A 590 43.30 -17.99 29.98
N ALA A 591 44.42 -18.37 30.61
CA ALA A 591 45.67 -18.62 29.89
C ALA A 591 45.57 -19.76 28.87
N ALA A 592 44.68 -20.74 29.09
CA ALA A 592 44.50 -21.87 28.18
C ALA A 592 43.69 -21.51 26.93
N PHE A 593 42.73 -20.57 27.02
CA PHE A 593 41.76 -20.34 25.93
C PHE A 593 41.78 -18.93 25.34
N ARG A 594 42.17 -17.89 26.10
CA ARG A 594 42.22 -16.50 25.59
C ARG A 594 43.07 -16.34 24.32
N PRO A 595 44.26 -16.96 24.19
CA PRO A 595 45.07 -16.81 22.98
C PRO A 595 44.33 -17.25 21.71
N LEU A 596 43.53 -18.32 21.79
CA LEU A 596 42.73 -18.79 20.66
C LEU A 596 41.61 -17.79 20.34
N SER A 597 40.91 -17.27 21.35
CA SER A 597 39.87 -16.24 21.15
C SER A 597 40.45 -14.96 20.54
N GLU A 598 41.61 -14.48 20.99
CA GLU A 598 42.30 -13.31 20.42
C GLU A 598 42.66 -13.53 18.94
N GLN A 599 43.23 -14.69 18.63
CA GLN A 599 43.60 -15.06 17.26
C GLN A 599 42.38 -15.11 16.32
N LEU A 600 41.29 -15.72 16.78
CA LEU A 600 40.06 -15.85 15.99
C LEU A 600 39.32 -14.51 15.88
N TRP A 601 39.34 -13.68 16.92
CA TRP A 601 38.71 -12.37 16.91
C TRP A 601 39.29 -11.45 15.83
N ALA A 602 40.59 -11.55 15.55
CA ALA A 602 41.20 -10.83 14.44
C ALA A 602 40.68 -11.27 13.06
N GLN A 603 40.18 -12.50 12.94
CA GLN A 603 39.70 -13.11 11.68
C GLN A 603 38.19 -13.02 11.51
N TYR A 604 37.44 -12.78 12.59
CA TYR A 604 35.99 -12.64 12.51
C TYR A 604 35.58 -11.36 11.78
N SER A 605 34.53 -11.49 10.98
CA SER A 605 33.84 -10.35 10.37
C SER A 605 33.22 -9.48 11.46
N GLN A 606 32.83 -8.26 11.10
CA GLN A 606 32.17 -7.37 12.05
C GLN A 606 30.83 -7.97 12.53
N GLU A 607 30.11 -8.62 11.64
CA GLU A 607 28.84 -9.30 11.91
C GLU A 607 29.05 -10.50 12.85
N GLU A 608 30.11 -11.29 12.66
CA GLU A 608 30.44 -12.41 13.55
C GLU A 608 30.76 -11.92 14.97
N LYS A 609 31.55 -10.86 15.12
CA LYS A 609 31.84 -10.22 16.42
C LYS A 609 30.59 -9.70 17.10
N THR A 610 29.74 -9.05 16.30
CA THR A 610 28.46 -8.48 16.72
C THR A 610 27.53 -9.58 17.25
N VAL A 611 27.36 -10.66 16.50
CA VAL A 611 26.48 -11.79 16.86
C VAL A 611 27.03 -12.57 18.06
N LEU A 612 28.34 -12.79 18.14
CA LEU A 612 28.97 -13.42 19.31
C LEU A 612 28.71 -12.63 20.59
N THR A 613 28.88 -11.30 20.55
CA THR A 613 28.63 -10.41 21.69
C THR A 613 27.13 -10.40 22.04
N LYS A 614 26.27 -10.22 21.02
CA LYS A 614 24.82 -10.24 21.16
C LYS A 614 24.30 -11.54 21.78
N TYR A 615 24.86 -12.69 21.39
CA TYR A 615 24.46 -13.97 21.94
C TYR A 615 24.64 -14.00 23.46
N THR A 616 25.78 -13.51 23.96
CA THR A 616 26.02 -13.46 25.42
C THR A 616 24.99 -12.60 26.14
N GLN A 617 24.58 -11.46 25.56
CA GLN A 617 23.59 -10.56 26.15
C GLN A 617 22.15 -11.11 26.09
N THR A 618 21.79 -11.82 25.03
CA THR A 618 20.40 -12.18 24.72
C THR A 618 20.30 -13.49 23.94
N TYR A 619 20.66 -14.62 24.52
CA TYR A 619 20.73 -15.90 23.79
C TYR A 619 19.36 -16.54 23.43
N SER A 620 18.26 -16.16 24.09
CA SER A 620 16.99 -16.90 24.04
C SER A 620 16.37 -16.97 22.65
N TYR A 621 16.47 -15.90 21.85
CA TYR A 621 15.95 -15.86 20.48
C TYR A 621 16.57 -16.89 19.55
N LEU A 622 17.82 -17.33 19.80
CA LEU A 622 18.46 -18.41 19.07
C LEU A 622 18.19 -19.76 19.72
N ASN A 623 18.37 -19.86 21.03
CA ASN A 623 18.36 -21.15 21.73
C ASN A 623 16.95 -21.75 21.89
N GLU A 624 15.91 -20.95 22.11
CA GLU A 624 14.54 -21.44 22.32
C GLU A 624 13.96 -22.08 21.05
N PRO A 625 14.02 -21.44 19.86
CA PRO A 625 13.60 -22.09 18.61
C PRO A 625 14.41 -23.34 18.28
N LEU A 626 15.72 -23.32 18.53
CA LEU A 626 16.61 -24.47 18.32
C LEU A 626 16.24 -25.68 19.20
N ARG A 627 15.71 -25.42 20.40
CA ARG A 627 15.19 -26.44 21.31
C ARG A 627 13.76 -26.86 21.03
N LYS A 628 13.13 -26.28 20.00
CA LYS A 628 11.71 -26.45 19.67
C LYS A 628 10.77 -26.07 20.81
N ILE A 629 11.16 -25.07 21.61
CA ILE A 629 10.31 -24.47 22.62
C ILE A 629 9.85 -23.10 22.14
N THR A 630 8.64 -22.69 22.56
CA THR A 630 8.05 -21.41 22.16
C THR A 630 8.91 -20.26 22.69
N TYR A 631 9.39 -19.42 21.78
CA TYR A 631 10.10 -18.19 22.12
C TYR A 631 9.12 -17.07 22.45
N TYR A 632 9.22 -16.51 23.65
CA TYR A 632 8.35 -15.41 24.13
C TYR A 632 9.07 -14.05 24.23
N GLY A 633 10.33 -13.96 23.82
CA GLY A 633 11.08 -12.71 23.86
C GLY A 633 10.71 -11.74 22.73
N GLY A 634 11.21 -10.51 22.82
CA GLY A 634 10.84 -9.43 21.90
C GLY A 634 11.59 -9.37 20.56
N ARG A 635 12.53 -10.29 20.28
CA ARG A 635 13.33 -10.24 19.05
C ARG A 635 12.59 -10.88 17.87
N PRO A 636 12.56 -10.24 16.68
CA PRO A 636 11.82 -10.76 15.53
C PRO A 636 12.48 -12.01 14.93
N LEU A 637 11.67 -12.85 14.26
CA LEU A 637 12.14 -14.05 13.54
C LEU A 637 13.19 -13.74 12.47
N SER A 638 13.20 -12.53 11.92
CA SER A 638 14.22 -12.07 10.98
C SER A 638 15.62 -12.05 11.60
N GLU A 639 15.76 -11.66 12.88
CA GLU A 639 17.03 -11.70 13.60
C GLU A 639 17.50 -13.13 13.85
N TYR A 640 16.60 -14.04 14.22
CA TYR A 640 16.91 -15.47 14.33
C TYR A 640 17.47 -16.01 13.00
N THR A 641 16.77 -15.71 11.90
CA THR A 641 17.12 -16.20 10.56
C THR A 641 18.48 -15.67 10.10
N ASN A 642 18.79 -14.42 10.44
CA ASN A 642 20.05 -13.78 10.09
C ASN A 642 21.22 -14.27 10.95
N ASP A 643 21.03 -14.32 12.27
CA ASP A 643 22.13 -14.49 13.21
C ASP A 643 22.52 -15.95 13.41
N LEU A 644 21.59 -16.90 13.24
CA LEU A 644 21.85 -18.34 13.38
C LEU A 644 23.02 -18.84 12.50
N PRO A 645 23.04 -18.61 11.17
CA PRO A 645 24.17 -19.03 10.34
C PRO A 645 25.46 -18.32 10.71
N ILE A 646 25.40 -17.03 11.09
CA ILE A 646 26.58 -16.24 11.50
C ILE A 646 27.20 -16.83 12.77
N MET A 647 26.40 -17.07 13.81
CA MET A 647 26.84 -17.69 15.06
C MET A 647 27.41 -19.09 14.82
N THR A 648 26.73 -19.90 14.00
CA THR A 648 27.16 -21.27 13.68
C THR A 648 28.54 -21.26 13.03
N ASN A 649 28.73 -20.40 12.01
CA ASN A 649 30.00 -20.27 11.29
C ASN A 649 31.11 -19.69 12.16
N ALA A 650 30.80 -18.74 13.04
CA ALA A 650 31.79 -18.15 13.94
C ALA A 650 32.36 -19.22 14.89
N ILE A 651 31.51 -20.01 15.55
CA ILE A 651 31.95 -21.09 16.45
C ILE A 651 32.65 -22.21 15.68
N GLU A 652 32.25 -22.49 14.44
CA GLU A 652 32.87 -23.54 13.62
C GLU A 652 34.37 -23.31 13.38
N LYS A 653 34.82 -22.04 13.36
CA LYS A 653 36.24 -21.68 13.27
C LYS A 653 37.03 -21.96 14.56
N SER A 654 36.34 -22.11 15.70
CA SER A 654 36.97 -22.30 17.01
C SER A 654 37.03 -23.78 17.39
N VAL A 655 38.22 -24.37 17.24
CA VAL A 655 38.48 -25.78 17.57
C VAL A 655 39.18 -25.88 18.92
N ILE A 656 38.56 -26.60 19.86
CA ILE A 656 39.09 -26.77 21.22
C ILE A 656 40.39 -27.61 21.16
N PRO A 657 41.52 -27.09 21.69
CA PRO A 657 42.85 -27.66 21.43
C PRO A 657 43.20 -28.88 22.30
N SER A 658 42.44 -29.15 23.37
CA SER A 658 42.69 -30.23 24.33
C SER A 658 41.38 -30.76 24.92
N ASP A 659 41.41 -31.89 25.62
CA ASP A 659 40.24 -32.37 26.35
C ASP A 659 39.97 -31.44 27.54
N ILE A 660 38.72 -31.00 27.68
CA ILE A 660 38.32 -30.06 28.73
C ILE A 660 37.07 -30.56 29.44
N VAL A 661 36.74 -29.89 30.54
CA VAL A 661 35.43 -30.03 31.19
C VAL A 661 34.81 -28.66 31.27
N VAL A 662 33.51 -28.60 31.00
CA VAL A 662 32.71 -27.40 31.19
C VAL A 662 31.50 -27.73 32.06
N SER A 663 30.95 -26.72 32.71
CA SER A 663 29.77 -26.87 33.56
C SER A 663 28.64 -25.94 33.17
N ARG A 664 27.39 -26.40 33.32
CA ARG A 664 26.20 -25.59 33.01
C ARG A 664 25.12 -25.86 34.04
N GLY A 665 24.63 -24.82 34.71
CA GLY A 665 23.37 -24.90 35.44
C GLY A 665 22.18 -24.84 34.49
N THR A 666 21.18 -25.68 34.73
CA THR A 666 19.90 -25.67 34.01
C THR A 666 18.74 -26.04 34.93
N ASP A 667 17.54 -25.60 34.59
CA ASP A 667 16.31 -26.12 35.20
C ASP A 667 15.97 -27.49 34.61
N ASP A 668 15.05 -28.22 35.25
CA ASP A 668 14.57 -29.51 34.74
C ASP A 668 13.81 -29.29 33.43
N PHE A 669 14.18 -30.02 32.38
CA PHE A 669 13.53 -29.94 31.08
C PHE A 669 13.47 -31.32 30.42
N MET A 670 12.49 -31.48 29.54
CA MET A 670 12.35 -32.67 28.70
C MET A 670 13.43 -32.68 27.63
N THR A 671 14.34 -33.65 27.68
CA THR A 671 15.39 -33.80 26.67
C THR A 671 14.81 -34.24 25.32
N SER A 672 15.60 -34.16 24.25
CA SER A 672 15.21 -34.65 22.92
C SER A 672 14.88 -36.15 22.88
N ALA A 673 15.27 -36.91 23.90
CA ALA A 673 14.94 -38.32 24.04
C ALA A 673 13.56 -38.55 24.66
N GLY A 674 12.81 -37.49 24.99
CA GLY A 674 11.52 -37.58 25.69
C GLY A 674 11.65 -37.94 27.17
N ILE A 675 12.84 -37.71 27.76
CA ILE A 675 13.14 -38.00 29.17
C ILE A 675 13.50 -36.68 29.86
N ASN A 676 12.88 -36.36 31.00
CA ASN A 676 13.30 -35.21 31.81
C ASN A 676 14.70 -35.39 32.37
N LEU A 677 15.46 -34.30 32.53
CA LEU A 677 16.78 -34.31 33.15
C LEU A 677 16.77 -35.01 34.52
N SER A 678 15.72 -34.81 35.32
CA SER A 678 15.52 -35.47 36.61
C SER A 678 15.53 -37.00 36.55
N SER A 679 15.22 -37.56 35.38
CA SER A 679 14.96 -38.99 35.16
C SER A 679 16.06 -39.68 34.35
N LEU A 680 17.09 -38.94 33.93
CA LEU A 680 18.20 -39.48 33.17
C LEU A 680 18.99 -40.52 33.97
N LYS A 681 19.47 -41.54 33.26
CA LYS A 681 20.28 -42.63 33.78
C LYS A 681 21.57 -42.74 32.99
N LYS A 682 22.56 -43.39 33.60
CA LYS A 682 23.82 -43.74 32.93
C LYS A 682 23.53 -44.48 31.62
N GLY A 683 24.15 -44.03 30.55
CA GLY A 683 24.00 -44.57 29.19
C GLY A 683 22.93 -43.86 28.36
N ASP A 684 22.07 -43.04 28.95
CA ASP A 684 21.11 -42.25 28.19
C ASP A 684 21.84 -41.25 27.30
N THR A 685 21.29 -41.02 26.11
CA THR A 685 21.80 -40.04 25.16
C THR A 685 20.71 -39.07 24.75
N PHE A 686 21.07 -37.81 24.59
CA PHE A 686 20.15 -36.77 24.12
C PHE A 686 20.89 -35.67 23.37
N ILE A 687 20.13 -34.85 22.65
CA ILE A 687 20.60 -33.70 21.89
C ILE A 687 20.04 -32.44 22.55
N ASP A 688 20.89 -31.47 22.82
CA ASP A 688 20.46 -30.08 23.02
C ASP A 688 20.63 -29.33 21.70
N GLY A 689 19.53 -28.95 21.07
CA GLY A 689 19.53 -28.26 19.79
C GLY A 689 20.16 -26.86 19.85
N ALA A 690 20.20 -26.23 21.02
CA ALA A 690 20.74 -24.89 21.22
C ALA A 690 22.27 -24.84 21.22
N PHE A 691 22.81 -23.63 21.06
CA PHE A 691 24.19 -23.35 21.48
C PHE A 691 24.30 -23.47 23.00
N LEU A 692 25.40 -24.03 23.48
CA LEU A 692 25.55 -24.38 24.88
C LEU A 692 26.49 -23.42 25.60
N SER A 693 25.95 -22.37 26.22
CA SER A 693 26.69 -21.55 27.20
C SER A 693 27.05 -22.40 28.42
N THR A 694 28.34 -22.43 28.75
CA THR A 694 28.90 -23.22 29.84
C THR A 694 30.00 -22.41 30.54
N ALA A 695 30.47 -22.85 31.70
CA ALA A 695 31.58 -22.27 32.42
C ALA A 695 32.79 -23.20 32.39
N VAL A 696 33.98 -22.64 32.17
CA VAL A 696 35.26 -23.38 32.17
C VAL A 696 35.86 -23.58 33.58
N LYS A 697 35.13 -23.18 34.62
CA LYS A 697 35.53 -23.33 36.03
C LYS A 697 34.36 -23.79 36.88
N GLU A 698 34.63 -24.69 37.83
CA GLU A 698 33.61 -25.18 38.75
C GLU A 698 33.11 -24.05 39.68
N GLY A 699 31.79 -23.97 39.87
CA GLY A 699 31.15 -22.95 40.70
C GLY A 699 30.89 -21.63 39.98
N ASN A 700 31.19 -21.55 38.67
CA ASN A 700 30.94 -20.39 37.83
C ASN A 700 29.84 -20.65 36.79
N GLY A 701 29.35 -19.59 36.16
CA GLY A 701 28.24 -19.65 35.21
C GLY A 701 26.86 -19.66 35.87
N LEU A 702 25.84 -20.03 35.09
CA LEU A 702 24.45 -20.06 35.55
C LEU A 702 24.28 -21.06 36.70
N THR A 703 23.75 -20.59 37.84
CA THR A 703 23.38 -21.44 38.98
C THR A 703 21.89 -21.74 38.94
N LYS A 704 21.52 -23.01 38.78
CA LYS A 704 20.15 -23.47 38.56
C LYS A 704 19.89 -24.81 39.27
N THR A 705 18.69 -25.37 39.10
CA THR A 705 18.21 -26.57 39.79
C THR A 705 19.10 -27.80 39.57
N TYR A 706 19.61 -28.00 38.35
CA TYR A 706 20.51 -29.09 37.98
C TYR A 706 21.83 -28.53 37.45
N THR A 707 22.91 -29.31 37.59
CA THR A 707 24.23 -28.97 37.02
C THR A 707 24.69 -30.08 36.09
N LEU A 708 24.91 -29.73 34.82
CA LEU A 708 25.60 -30.58 33.85
C LEU A 708 27.10 -30.36 33.99
N LYS A 709 27.87 -31.44 34.13
CA LYS A 709 29.33 -31.43 34.00
C LYS A 709 29.70 -32.24 32.77
N ILE A 710 30.22 -31.57 31.76
CA ILE A 710 30.35 -32.12 30.42
C ILE A 710 31.84 -32.25 30.11
N ALA A 711 32.32 -33.49 29.94
CA ALA A 711 33.62 -33.75 29.37
C ALA A 711 33.56 -33.52 27.85
N VAL A 712 34.41 -32.63 27.35
CA VAL A 712 34.42 -32.19 25.95
C VAL A 712 35.75 -32.64 25.33
N PRO A 713 35.74 -33.51 24.31
CA PRO A 713 36.96 -33.99 23.68
C PRO A 713 37.64 -32.89 22.87
N LYS A 714 38.97 -32.97 22.77
CA LYS A 714 39.78 -32.22 21.82
C LYS A 714 39.17 -32.30 20.42
N GLY A 715 39.16 -31.18 19.70
CA GLY A 715 38.59 -31.11 18.36
C GLY A 715 37.12 -30.69 18.34
N ALA A 716 36.44 -30.67 19.48
CA ALA A 716 35.11 -30.09 19.61
C ALA A 716 35.12 -28.59 19.26
N LYS A 717 33.97 -28.10 18.80
CA LYS A 717 33.76 -26.71 18.42
C LYS A 717 33.21 -25.92 19.59
N GLY A 718 33.91 -24.86 19.97
CA GLY A 718 33.49 -24.00 21.06
C GLY A 718 34.43 -22.80 21.21
N ILE A 719 33.88 -21.67 21.63
CA ILE A 719 34.61 -20.41 21.77
C ILE A 719 34.59 -19.94 23.23
N TYR A 720 35.75 -19.54 23.74
CA TYR A 720 35.87 -18.93 25.05
C TYR A 720 35.43 -17.46 24.97
N ALA A 721 34.29 -17.16 25.60
CA ALA A 721 33.56 -15.92 25.46
C ALA A 721 33.88 -14.88 26.53
N GLU A 722 34.58 -15.25 27.61
CA GLU A 722 34.97 -14.33 28.67
C GLU A 722 35.64 -13.02 28.18
N PRO A 723 36.47 -13.00 27.11
CA PRO A 723 37.05 -11.75 26.62
C PRO A 723 36.04 -10.76 26.03
N PHE A 724 34.89 -11.24 25.52
CA PHE A 724 33.93 -10.44 24.76
C PHE A 724 32.49 -10.51 25.28
N THR A 725 32.24 -11.26 26.35
CA THR A 725 30.91 -11.40 26.94
C THR A 725 30.40 -10.09 27.50
N HIS A 726 29.09 -9.86 27.41
CA HIS A 726 28.40 -8.73 28.00
C HIS A 726 28.44 -8.73 29.54
N TYR A 727 28.80 -9.84 30.18
CA TYR A 727 28.78 -9.94 31.64
C TYR A 727 30.15 -9.77 32.32
N ASN A 728 31.15 -9.23 31.59
CA ASN A 728 32.44 -8.84 32.14
C ASN A 728 32.51 -7.32 32.43
N ASP A 729 33.51 -6.90 33.21
CA ASP A 729 33.91 -5.49 33.46
C ASP A 729 32.76 -4.46 33.50
N ALA A 730 31.74 -4.70 34.34
CA ALA A 730 30.55 -3.85 34.47
C ALA A 730 29.73 -3.64 33.18
N HIS A 731 29.53 -4.70 32.41
CA HIS A 731 28.78 -4.70 31.14
C HIS A 731 29.43 -3.90 30.02
N LYS A 732 30.76 -3.89 29.99
CA LYS A 732 31.56 -3.10 29.06
C LYS A 732 31.28 -3.39 27.59
N HIS A 733 31.04 -4.65 27.25
CA HIS A 733 30.74 -5.06 25.89
C HIS A 733 29.24 -5.16 25.70
N ASP A 734 28.67 -4.32 24.86
CA ASP A 734 27.22 -4.23 24.70
C ASP A 734 26.90 -4.08 23.21
N PHE A 735 26.15 -5.06 22.71
CA PHE A 735 25.73 -5.10 21.32
C PHE A 735 24.81 -3.93 20.98
N ASP A 736 23.91 -3.54 21.88
CA ASP A 736 22.92 -2.47 21.63
C ASP A 736 23.60 -1.10 21.51
N THR A 737 24.75 -0.91 22.18
CA THR A 737 25.58 0.31 22.05
C THR A 737 26.69 0.19 21.00
N GLY A 738 26.88 -0.99 20.40
CA GLY A 738 27.93 -1.28 19.44
C GLY A 738 29.34 -1.37 20.03
N VAL A 739 29.48 -1.41 21.35
CA VAL A 739 30.77 -1.48 22.04
C VAL A 739 31.21 -2.94 22.08
N LEU A 740 32.03 -3.34 21.12
CA LEU A 740 32.58 -4.70 21.02
C LEU A 740 33.99 -4.80 21.61
N TRP A 741 34.42 -6.01 21.96
CA TRP A 741 35.80 -6.25 22.36
C TRP A 741 36.77 -5.91 21.23
N ASN A 742 37.90 -5.29 21.57
CA ASN A 742 38.90 -4.87 20.58
C ASN A 742 39.89 -6.00 20.20
N GLY A 743 39.72 -7.19 20.78
CA GLY A 743 40.58 -8.35 20.53
C GLY A 743 41.88 -8.37 21.32
N LYS A 744 42.13 -7.41 22.21
CA LYS A 744 43.40 -7.26 22.95
C LYS A 744 43.26 -6.89 24.41
N ASN A 745 42.19 -6.19 24.79
CA ASN A 745 42.02 -5.76 26.17
C ASN A 745 41.80 -6.98 27.07
N LYS A 746 42.50 -7.01 28.21
CA LYS A 746 42.26 -8.00 29.26
C LYS A 746 41.28 -7.39 30.25
N GLU A 747 40.05 -7.88 30.19
CA GLU A 747 38.96 -7.45 31.06
C GLU A 747 39.02 -8.11 32.43
N SER A 748 38.41 -7.48 33.43
CA SER A 748 38.22 -8.11 34.74
C SER A 748 37.26 -9.30 34.62
N PHE A 749 37.57 -10.42 35.28
CA PHE A 749 36.75 -11.64 35.17
C PHE A 749 35.33 -11.39 35.69
N GLY A 750 34.35 -11.58 34.82
CA GLY A 750 32.93 -11.61 35.15
C GLY A 750 32.51 -12.93 35.80
N GLY A 751 31.26 -13.05 36.25
CA GLY A 751 30.75 -14.22 36.97
C GLY A 751 30.82 -15.56 36.21
N GLU A 752 30.85 -15.52 34.88
CA GLU A 752 30.43 -16.63 34.04
C GLU A 752 31.57 -17.54 33.55
N ARG A 753 32.76 -16.99 33.26
CA ARG A 753 33.90 -17.75 32.72
C ARG A 753 33.46 -18.55 31.49
N GLU A 754 32.78 -17.85 30.58
CA GLU A 754 31.89 -18.48 29.61
C GLU A 754 32.66 -19.17 28.48
N MET A 755 32.25 -20.40 28.17
CA MET A 755 32.55 -21.15 26.95
C MET A 755 31.25 -21.48 26.26
N ILE A 756 31.13 -21.10 24.99
CA ILE A 756 29.95 -21.37 24.17
C ILE A 756 30.28 -22.55 23.25
N LEU A 757 29.66 -23.70 23.47
CA LEU A 757 29.79 -24.85 22.56
C LEU A 757 28.82 -24.74 21.38
N GLN A 758 29.22 -25.34 20.26
CA GLN A 758 28.42 -25.40 19.04
C GLN A 758 27.03 -26.01 19.28
N ARG A 759 26.04 -25.52 18.52
CA ARG A 759 24.65 -25.98 18.58
C ARG A 759 24.51 -27.47 18.27
N GLY A 760 23.41 -28.08 18.70
CA GLY A 760 23.12 -29.49 18.37
C GLY A 760 24.06 -30.45 19.08
N SER A 761 24.37 -30.17 20.34
CA SER A 761 25.30 -30.97 21.15
C SER A 761 24.64 -32.29 21.56
N LYS A 762 25.20 -33.41 21.10
CA LYS A 762 24.80 -34.76 21.50
C LYS A 762 25.59 -35.18 22.73
N LEU A 763 24.89 -35.46 23.82
CA LEU A 763 25.45 -35.78 25.13
C LEU A 763 25.13 -37.23 25.49
N GLU A 764 26.11 -37.94 26.06
CA GLU A 764 25.93 -39.25 26.69
C GLU A 764 26.12 -39.13 28.21
N VAL A 765 25.17 -39.65 28.98
CA VAL A 765 25.20 -39.62 30.45
C VAL A 765 26.17 -40.67 30.97
N VAL A 766 27.21 -40.22 31.66
CA VAL A 766 28.24 -41.06 32.26
C VAL A 766 27.83 -41.50 33.67
N GLU A 767 27.22 -40.61 34.45
CA GLU A 767 26.80 -40.84 35.83
C GLU A 767 25.84 -39.73 36.31
N VAL A 768 25.01 -40.01 37.30
CA VAL A 768 24.09 -39.02 37.92
C VAL A 768 24.25 -39.11 39.44
N HIS A 769 24.59 -37.99 40.09
CA HIS A 769 24.67 -37.88 41.55
C HIS A 769 23.82 -36.71 42.05
N GLY A 770 22.68 -37.01 42.68
CA GLY A 770 21.75 -35.99 43.15
C GLY A 770 21.31 -35.08 42.01
N LYS A 771 21.60 -33.78 42.12
CA LYS A 771 21.28 -32.76 41.11
C LYS A 771 22.40 -32.51 40.09
N THR A 772 23.50 -33.27 40.16
CA THR A 772 24.62 -33.18 39.21
C THR A 772 24.57 -34.35 38.22
N ILE A 773 24.61 -34.02 36.93
CA ILE A 773 24.59 -34.98 35.83
C ILE A 773 25.94 -34.88 35.12
N TYR A 774 26.67 -35.98 35.07
CA TYR A 774 27.96 -36.08 34.41
C TYR A 774 27.75 -36.62 33.00
N CYS A 775 28.13 -35.83 32.01
CA CYS A 775 27.98 -36.16 30.61
C CYS A 775 29.33 -36.12 29.90
N LYS A 776 29.39 -36.74 28.73
CA LYS A 776 30.42 -36.47 27.74
C LYS A 776 29.78 -36.02 26.43
N LEU A 777 30.44 -35.09 25.75
CA LEU A 777 30.03 -34.64 24.42
C LEU A 777 30.49 -35.66 23.39
N VAL A 778 29.55 -36.26 22.68
CA VAL A 778 29.83 -37.29 21.66
C VAL A 778 29.66 -36.78 20.24
N GLY A 779 29.00 -35.63 20.06
CA GLY A 779 28.86 -35.01 18.74
C GLY A 779 28.24 -33.61 18.80
N GLN A 780 28.32 -32.87 17.70
CA GLN A 780 27.79 -31.51 17.56
C GLN A 780 27.07 -31.32 16.22
N LEU A 781 26.35 -30.21 16.04
CA LEU A 781 25.58 -29.89 14.83
C LEU A 781 24.44 -30.88 14.52
N TYR A 782 23.98 -31.66 15.50
CA TYR A 782 22.78 -32.47 15.35
C TYR A 782 21.54 -31.58 15.36
N ASN A 783 20.57 -31.90 14.50
CA ASN A 783 19.25 -31.30 14.60
C ASN A 783 18.47 -32.01 15.71
N GLN A 784 17.81 -31.23 16.57
CA GLN A 784 16.94 -31.80 17.58
C GLN A 784 15.73 -32.45 16.88
N PRO A 785 15.45 -33.75 17.14
CA PRO A 785 14.36 -34.50 16.50
C PRO A 785 12.98 -33.93 16.80
#